data_AF-A0A959XSC7-F1
#
_entry.id   AF-A0A959XSC7-F1
#
_cell.length_a   1.000
_cell.length_b   1.000
_cell.length_c   1.000
_cell.angle_alpha   90.00
_cell.angle_beta   90.00
_cell.angle_gamma   90.00
#
_symmetry.space_group_name_H-M   'P 1'
#
loop_
_entity.id
_entity.type
_entity.pdbx_description
1 polymer ?
#
loop_
_entity_poly.entity_id
_entity_poly.type
_entity_poly.pdbx_seq_one_letter_code
_entity_poly.pdbx_strand_id
1 'polypeptide(L)'
;MLRAPRYLIFTALLLLGLPFRAQPGLRFVENKGQWPKDVFFRSEIPGATVWCEADGVVLDLYDAKRISEPHANVGFDAAHADPLQHHAVRLRFLSATSSNRINGGPPLPGHHNYFIGSDRSRWAGNARAFATVDLVEVAPGCDARFRMGHSGLKYDLTLAPGADPALIRFTYDGADELRLRNGVLIVSTSLGRLTERIPLAYQDVDGGRRIVACTYTLKNGIIGVEPGEYDPRSPLVIDPTLAFATYSGSFSNNFGYSATFDDAGFLYAGSTAFGTAFPVTMGAYQTSWAGGVGQGTIPGTDIAITKYDTTGSFLIWSTYLGGASDEMPHSLIVDGNGEVLVLGTTGSSDFPVTSGAYDGSFEGGSSFAPSGLGLSYPAGSDMILARLSNDGSDLLGSTFIGGTGNDGLNSAPALKFNYADEVRGEVLLDTAGNVWVVSCSQSMDLSTTGDAAQPSFAGGSHDGYVARLDPALTQLQYASYIGGSGADALYAGELDEAGRLFITGGTNSLDLQTTSAAVSTSFNGGAADAFVGRVVPGIGIEAMSYWGSDAYDQSYFVELDDAGSVYLFGQTSAPAGQLISNAPYNVPSGGQFITKLDHELANVLISSRIGSGDGTPDISPTAFLVDVCDKIYTSGWGSSAGGLGGTLTTAGLPVTSAAHQSTTDGHDLYLAVFDINMNGLSYATYYGGAVSPEHVDGGTSRFDRRGRVYQSVCAGCQNNDDFPTSPGAWSATNNSTGCNNGVLKFDFDAPLVIAAFTAPDPICAGASVSFTNLSSGATGHFWEFGDGSTSTSTSPTHTYSEPGTYVVRLTSSDPNSCNGQDIAVRTIVIEPDAPAVIAMNDTLICGPNIALIVGAQGFGTATNYVWSTSNTFNDTLNAPELDSAFVLSPIVAGTYHVRASNGSICAATDSVVISTSLVNALVQGDTTICAQDTAQLFLLGIDPGSSIDWMPNDEILIGQGTTNATIAPDASTVYAVNVVSQSGCTWSSTIGVEVSPLVGSTVNATVDQGIVSPGTTVQLSAWPSDGVNYGWSPAGSVSDPISRTPTATVNSTTTFTVTVSDGICTREASVTVEVRELLCEDPDIFVPNTFTPNGDGNNDVLLVRGRSISELEFMVFDRWGEKVFETYDQSRGWDGTFQGIPVDPAVFVYHLTVYCVDGQHFFTKGNVTVVR
;
A
#
# COMPACT_ATOMS: atom_id res chain seq x y z
N MET A 1 -50.45 -15.10 -22.85
CA MET A 1 -50.86 -13.69 -22.68
C MET A 1 -50.40 -13.22 -21.32
N LEU A 2 -49.34 -12.42 -21.26
CA LEU A 2 -49.01 -11.42 -20.24
C LEU A 2 -47.74 -10.76 -20.77
N ARG A 3 -47.91 -9.63 -21.48
CA ARG A 3 -46.84 -8.81 -22.04
C ARG A 3 -46.24 -8.00 -20.89
N ALA A 4 -44.94 -8.12 -20.65
CA ALA A 4 -44.16 -7.14 -19.88
C ALA A 4 -43.70 -6.01 -20.83
N PRO A 5 -43.66 -4.75 -20.38
CA PRO A 5 -43.40 -3.60 -21.24
C PRO A 5 -41.90 -3.49 -21.58
N ARG A 6 -41.60 -3.27 -22.86
CA ARG A 6 -40.28 -2.94 -23.39
C ARG A 6 -40.18 -1.41 -23.46
N TYR A 7 -39.13 -0.86 -22.86
CA TYR A 7 -38.92 0.58 -22.68
C TYR A 7 -37.78 1.05 -23.64
N LEU A 8 -38.04 2.17 -24.34
CA LEU A 8 -37.22 3.15 -25.11
C LEU A 8 -35.82 3.67 -24.72
N ILE A 9 -35.28 4.81 -25.24
CA ILE A 9 -34.26 5.75 -24.62
C ILE A 9 -33.98 6.95 -25.59
N PHE A 10 -33.94 8.22 -25.16
CA PHE A 10 -33.83 9.46 -25.99
C PHE A 10 -33.02 10.59 -25.30
N THR A 11 -31.77 10.87 -25.66
CA THR A 11 -30.99 11.78 -24.79
C THR A 11 -31.01 13.29 -25.05
N ALA A 12 -31.50 14.13 -24.13
CA ALA A 12 -31.31 15.59 -24.17
C ALA A 12 -30.19 16.08 -23.23
N LEU A 13 -29.53 17.19 -23.57
CA LEU A 13 -28.31 17.73 -22.95
C LEU A 13 -28.53 19.17 -22.47
N LEU A 14 -28.28 19.48 -21.19
CA LEU A 14 -28.37 20.84 -20.62
C LEU A 14 -26.97 21.47 -20.46
N LEU A 15 -26.64 22.48 -21.27
CA LEU A 15 -25.35 23.20 -21.25
C LEU A 15 -25.37 24.40 -20.28
N LEU A 16 -24.40 24.50 -19.36
CA LEU A 16 -24.11 25.70 -18.55
C LEU A 16 -22.90 26.46 -19.14
N GLY A 17 -23.09 27.70 -19.58
CA GLY A 17 -22.02 28.48 -20.23
C GLY A 17 -21.18 29.32 -19.26
N LEU A 18 -20.31 28.72 -18.43
CA LEU A 18 -19.27 29.43 -17.65
C LEU A 18 -18.02 28.55 -17.44
N PRO A 19 -16.78 29.09 -17.46
CA PRO A 19 -15.54 28.31 -17.32
C PRO A 19 -15.00 28.30 -15.87
N PHE A 20 -14.92 27.15 -15.18
CA PHE A 20 -14.30 27.04 -13.84
C PHE A 20 -13.72 25.64 -13.48
N ARG A 21 -12.80 25.65 -12.50
CA ARG A 21 -11.95 24.55 -11.94
C ARG A 21 -12.70 23.45 -11.14
N ALA A 22 -12.01 22.31 -11.03
CA ALA A 22 -12.42 20.99 -10.52
C ALA A 22 -12.91 20.86 -9.05
N GLN A 23 -13.83 19.91 -8.83
CA GLN A 23 -14.22 19.28 -7.55
C GLN A 23 -14.60 17.79 -7.77
N PRO A 24 -14.63 16.93 -6.73
CA PRO A 24 -14.49 15.47 -6.87
C PRO A 24 -15.77 14.73 -7.29
N GLY A 25 -15.61 13.82 -8.28
CA GLY A 25 -16.47 12.66 -8.56
C GLY A 25 -17.97 12.93 -8.72
N LEU A 26 -18.39 13.25 -9.94
CA LEU A 26 -19.78 13.43 -10.38
C LEU A 26 -20.61 12.15 -10.17
N ARG A 27 -21.67 12.20 -9.36
CA ARG A 27 -22.49 11.02 -8.96
C ARG A 27 -23.86 11.43 -8.40
N PHE A 28 -24.88 10.59 -8.55
CA PHE A 28 -26.18 10.77 -7.90
C PHE A 28 -26.22 10.01 -6.58
N VAL A 29 -26.32 10.71 -5.45
CA VAL A 29 -26.38 10.08 -4.13
C VAL A 29 -27.84 9.97 -3.68
N GLU A 30 -28.25 8.80 -3.18
CA GLU A 30 -29.62 8.59 -2.69
C GLU A 30 -29.93 9.43 -1.44
N ASN A 31 -31.14 9.95 -1.36
CA ASN A 31 -31.66 10.61 -0.16
C ASN A 31 -32.20 9.57 0.83
N LYS A 32 -31.54 9.42 1.98
CA LYS A 32 -31.98 8.60 3.12
C LYS A 32 -32.56 9.46 4.26
N GLY A 33 -32.83 10.74 4.00
CA GLY A 33 -33.36 11.71 4.97
C GLY A 33 -32.49 12.96 5.17
N GLN A 34 -31.32 13.03 4.53
CA GLN A 34 -30.38 14.15 4.69
C GLN A 34 -30.78 15.44 3.94
N TRP A 35 -31.66 15.32 2.93
CA TRP A 35 -32.16 16.42 2.08
C TRP A 35 -33.71 16.49 2.13
N PRO A 36 -34.34 17.56 1.60
CA PRO A 36 -35.80 17.71 1.60
C PRO A 36 -36.53 16.47 1.07
N LYS A 37 -37.69 16.17 1.66
CA LYS A 37 -38.46 14.93 1.41
C LYS A 37 -38.87 14.70 -0.05
N ASP A 38 -38.92 15.76 -0.85
CA ASP A 38 -39.35 15.71 -2.25
C ASP A 38 -38.17 15.37 -3.19
N VAL A 39 -36.94 15.36 -2.66
CA VAL A 39 -35.70 14.95 -3.36
C VAL A 39 -35.42 13.48 -3.09
N PHE A 40 -35.17 12.71 -4.15
CA PHE A 40 -34.81 11.30 -4.06
C PHE A 40 -33.32 11.06 -4.29
N PHE A 41 -32.70 11.88 -5.15
CA PHE A 41 -31.27 11.84 -5.42
C PHE A 41 -30.71 13.25 -5.54
N ARG A 42 -29.45 13.44 -5.16
CA ARG A 42 -28.72 14.69 -5.33
C ARG A 42 -27.43 14.44 -6.08
N SER A 43 -27.11 15.32 -7.01
CA SER A 43 -25.79 15.40 -7.64
C SER A 43 -25.27 16.85 -7.55
N GLU A 44 -23.96 17.02 -7.65
CA GLU A 44 -23.33 18.33 -7.77
C GLU A 44 -22.68 18.40 -9.15
N ILE A 45 -23.00 19.42 -9.94
CA ILE A 45 -22.36 19.70 -11.23
C ILE A 45 -21.67 21.08 -11.16
N PRO A 46 -20.66 21.36 -11.99
CA PRO A 46 -20.04 22.67 -12.00
C PRO A 46 -21.08 23.79 -12.18
N GLY A 47 -21.20 24.67 -11.18
CA GLY A 47 -22.12 25.82 -11.19
C GLY A 47 -23.58 25.50 -10.84
N ALA A 48 -23.92 24.26 -10.48
CA ALA A 48 -25.26 23.94 -10.01
C ALA A 48 -25.33 22.72 -9.08
N THR A 49 -26.26 22.72 -8.14
CA THR A 49 -26.71 21.48 -7.49
C THR A 49 -27.90 20.91 -8.25
N VAL A 50 -27.86 19.62 -8.57
CA VAL A 50 -28.98 18.89 -9.20
C VAL A 50 -29.75 18.15 -8.13
N TRP A 51 -31.04 18.46 -8.01
CA TRP A 51 -31.96 17.78 -7.11
C TRP A 51 -32.99 16.99 -7.93
N CYS A 52 -32.98 15.67 -7.80
CA CYS A 52 -33.88 14.81 -8.57
C CYS A 52 -35.16 14.56 -7.77
N GLU A 53 -36.29 14.91 -8.37
CA GLU A 53 -37.64 14.79 -7.81
C GLU A 53 -38.48 13.80 -8.63
N ALA A 54 -39.67 13.45 -8.15
CA ALA A 54 -40.49 12.41 -8.78
C ALA A 54 -40.98 12.74 -10.22
N ASP A 55 -41.07 14.02 -10.58
CA ASP A 55 -41.61 14.51 -11.87
C ASP A 55 -40.60 15.35 -12.67
N GLY A 56 -39.33 15.37 -12.25
CA GLY A 56 -38.31 16.18 -12.91
C GLY A 56 -37.04 16.38 -12.09
N VAL A 57 -36.26 17.37 -12.49
CA VAL A 57 -35.01 17.75 -11.83
C VAL A 57 -34.97 19.26 -11.58
N VAL A 58 -34.50 19.66 -10.41
CA VAL A 58 -34.22 21.06 -10.08
C VAL A 58 -32.73 21.31 -10.23
N LEU A 59 -32.39 22.33 -11.00
CA LEU A 59 -31.04 22.87 -11.14
C LEU A 59 -30.94 24.12 -10.29
N ASP A 60 -30.31 24.02 -9.13
CA ASP A 60 -30.00 25.15 -8.26
C ASP A 60 -28.67 25.76 -8.70
N LEU A 61 -28.74 26.71 -9.64
CA LEU A 61 -27.57 27.40 -10.19
C LEU A 61 -27.02 28.37 -9.16
N TYR A 62 -25.70 28.52 -9.08
CA TYR A 62 -25.04 29.50 -8.21
C TYR A 62 -23.88 30.20 -8.92
N ASP A 63 -23.55 31.42 -8.47
CA ASP A 63 -22.42 32.20 -9.01
C ASP A 63 -21.06 31.57 -8.63
N ALA A 64 -20.66 30.55 -9.39
CA ALA A 64 -19.43 29.80 -9.18
C ALA A 64 -18.16 30.67 -9.26
N LYS A 65 -18.21 31.81 -9.98
CA LYS A 65 -17.09 32.74 -10.10
C LYS A 65 -16.74 33.35 -8.74
N ARG A 66 -17.75 33.74 -7.96
CA ARG A 66 -17.56 34.29 -6.60
C ARG A 66 -17.01 33.29 -5.58
N ILE A 67 -17.31 32.00 -5.74
CA ILE A 67 -16.74 30.96 -4.87
C ILE A 67 -15.23 30.76 -5.14
N SER A 68 -14.77 31.07 -6.35
CA SER A 68 -13.36 30.92 -6.76
C SER A 68 -12.45 32.12 -6.41
N GLU A 69 -13.02 33.31 -6.19
CA GLU A 69 -12.27 34.56 -5.93
C GLU A 69 -11.45 34.58 -4.61
N PRO A 70 -11.91 33.99 -3.47
CA PRO A 70 -11.16 34.01 -2.21
C PRO A 70 -9.88 33.15 -2.22
N HIS A 71 -9.76 32.18 -3.13
CA HIS A 71 -8.58 31.32 -3.24
C HIS A 71 -7.45 31.94 -4.07
N ALA A 72 -7.71 33.08 -4.74
CA ALA A 72 -6.74 33.74 -5.62
C ALA A 72 -6.11 35.02 -5.01
N ASN A 73 -6.67 35.59 -3.93
CA ASN A 73 -6.21 36.86 -3.37
C ASN A 73 -5.91 36.80 -1.87
N VAL A 74 -4.69 37.19 -1.50
CA VAL A 74 -4.22 37.36 -0.11
C VAL A 74 -4.83 38.66 0.46
N GLY A 75 -6.11 38.64 0.86
CA GLY A 75 -6.76 39.82 1.44
C GLY A 75 -8.28 39.80 1.56
N PHE A 76 -8.92 38.63 1.68
CA PHE A 76 -10.38 38.54 1.77
C PHE A 76 -10.89 38.93 3.17
N ASP A 77 -11.63 40.04 3.28
CA ASP A 77 -12.29 40.48 4.51
C ASP A 77 -13.65 39.79 4.64
N ALA A 78 -13.71 38.73 5.45
CA ALA A 78 -14.90 37.91 5.65
C ALA A 78 -16.09 38.66 6.29
N ALA A 79 -15.88 39.88 6.80
CA ALA A 79 -16.94 40.66 7.46
C ALA A 79 -17.91 41.37 6.49
N HIS A 80 -17.62 41.43 5.18
CA HIS A 80 -18.39 42.19 4.19
C HIS A 80 -18.74 41.41 2.90
N ALA A 81 -18.74 40.08 2.92
CA ALA A 81 -19.10 39.30 1.73
C ALA A 81 -20.60 39.44 1.41
N ASP A 82 -20.92 39.95 0.22
CA ASP A 82 -22.29 39.92 -0.32
C ASP A 82 -22.80 38.46 -0.40
N PRO A 83 -24.11 38.22 -0.23
CA PRO A 83 -24.69 36.88 -0.36
C PRO A 83 -24.41 36.26 -1.74
N LEU A 84 -24.10 34.96 -1.76
CA LEU A 84 -23.96 34.18 -2.99
C LEU A 84 -25.31 34.17 -3.72
N GLN A 85 -25.33 34.58 -4.99
CA GLN A 85 -26.55 34.58 -5.79
C GLN A 85 -26.82 33.17 -6.31
N HIS A 86 -28.08 32.74 -6.18
CA HIS A 86 -28.59 31.48 -6.68
C HIS A 86 -29.78 31.73 -7.62
N HIS A 87 -29.97 30.85 -8.59
CA HIS A 87 -31.15 30.82 -9.46
C HIS A 87 -31.57 29.38 -9.70
N ALA A 88 -32.67 28.96 -9.08
CA ALA A 88 -33.19 27.62 -9.25
C ALA A 88 -34.14 27.54 -10.45
N VAL A 89 -33.88 26.60 -11.36
CA VAL A 89 -34.76 26.28 -12.49
C VAL A 89 -35.09 24.80 -12.50
N ARG A 90 -36.37 24.44 -12.67
CA ARG A 90 -36.86 23.06 -12.61
C ARG A 90 -37.33 22.59 -13.97
N LEU A 91 -36.64 21.59 -14.51
CA LEU A 91 -37.17 20.78 -15.61
C LEU A 91 -38.29 19.89 -15.05
N ARG A 92 -39.54 20.11 -15.48
CA ARG A 92 -40.70 19.35 -15.02
C ARG A 92 -41.45 18.72 -16.18
N PHE A 93 -41.64 17.41 -16.12
CA PHE A 93 -42.48 16.68 -17.07
C PHE A 93 -43.96 16.84 -16.70
N LEU A 94 -44.74 17.38 -17.63
CA LEU A 94 -46.14 17.78 -17.40
C LEU A 94 -47.13 16.61 -17.52
N SER A 95 -46.69 15.50 -18.12
CA SER A 95 -47.52 14.32 -18.41
C SER A 95 -47.22 13.13 -17.51
N ALA A 96 -46.43 13.32 -16.45
CA ALA A 96 -46.10 12.27 -15.49
C ALA A 96 -47.35 11.84 -14.71
N THR A 97 -47.64 10.53 -14.64
CA THR A 97 -48.96 10.03 -14.17
C THR A 97 -49.00 9.48 -12.73
N SER A 98 -47.90 9.43 -11.97
CA SER A 98 -47.93 8.98 -10.56
C SER A 98 -46.70 9.38 -9.73
N SER A 99 -46.89 9.57 -8.42
CA SER A 99 -45.85 9.92 -7.43
C SER A 99 -45.19 8.67 -6.84
N ASN A 100 -44.12 8.17 -7.45
CA ASN A 100 -43.03 7.32 -6.89
C ASN A 100 -42.38 6.50 -8.02
N ARG A 101 -41.61 7.17 -8.90
CA ARG A 101 -41.06 6.54 -10.11
C ARG A 101 -39.60 6.88 -10.39
N ILE A 102 -38.84 7.26 -9.36
CA ILE A 102 -37.43 7.57 -9.52
C ILE A 102 -36.54 6.49 -8.89
N ASN A 103 -35.65 5.89 -9.69
CA ASN A 103 -34.78 4.79 -9.27
C ASN A 103 -33.31 5.12 -9.59
N GLY A 104 -32.37 4.68 -8.76
CA GLY A 104 -30.95 4.68 -9.11
C GLY A 104 -30.60 3.47 -9.97
N GLY A 105 -29.62 3.62 -10.86
CA GLY A 105 -29.04 2.50 -11.63
C GLY A 105 -28.24 1.52 -10.75
N PRO A 106 -27.26 0.79 -11.32
CA PRO A 106 -26.30 0.05 -10.51
C PRO A 106 -25.52 0.99 -9.56
N PRO A 107 -25.34 0.62 -8.29
CA PRO A 107 -24.59 1.44 -7.34
C PRO A 107 -23.10 1.46 -7.70
N LEU A 108 -22.49 2.64 -7.60
CA LEU A 108 -21.04 2.82 -7.70
C LEU A 108 -20.33 2.25 -6.47
N PRO A 109 -19.06 1.83 -6.59
CA PRO A 109 -18.26 1.41 -5.44
C PRO A 109 -18.14 2.51 -4.39
N GLY A 110 -18.21 2.12 -3.11
CA GLY A 110 -18.08 3.03 -1.97
C GLY A 110 -19.41 3.57 -1.40
N HIS A 111 -19.31 4.30 -0.29
CA HIS A 111 -20.46 4.78 0.47
C HIS A 111 -20.25 6.19 1.02
N HIS A 112 -21.35 6.94 1.15
CA HIS A 112 -21.35 8.30 1.67
C HIS A 112 -22.04 8.41 3.03
N ASN A 113 -21.42 9.16 3.94
CA ASN A 113 -21.98 9.47 5.25
C ASN A 113 -22.18 10.98 5.36
N TYR A 114 -23.38 11.40 5.73
CA TYR A 114 -23.77 12.80 5.88
C TYR A 114 -24.14 13.07 7.33
N PHE A 115 -23.40 13.96 7.99
CA PHE A 115 -23.69 14.44 9.34
C PHE A 115 -23.97 15.96 9.29
N ILE A 116 -25.10 16.33 8.68
CA ILE A 116 -25.40 17.73 8.35
C ILE A 116 -25.96 18.45 9.58
N GLY A 117 -25.15 19.32 10.21
CA GLY A 117 -25.55 20.14 11.34
C GLY A 117 -25.88 19.36 12.61
N SER A 118 -26.53 20.01 13.57
CA SER A 118 -26.88 19.42 14.88
C SER A 118 -28.19 18.61 14.88
N ASP A 119 -28.96 18.63 13.79
CA ASP A 119 -30.21 17.87 13.66
C ASP A 119 -29.93 16.45 13.19
N ARG A 120 -30.02 15.49 14.12
CA ARG A 120 -29.78 14.07 13.83
C ARG A 120 -30.77 13.46 12.83
N SER A 121 -31.94 14.08 12.62
CA SER A 121 -32.89 13.60 11.59
C SER A 121 -32.39 13.83 10.17
N ARG A 122 -31.39 14.70 9.99
CA ARG A 122 -30.72 14.98 8.72
C ARG A 122 -29.40 14.21 8.55
N TRP A 123 -29.10 13.29 9.47
CA TRP A 123 -27.93 12.45 9.36
C TRP A 123 -28.27 11.16 8.60
N ALA A 124 -27.40 10.77 7.67
CA ALA A 124 -27.57 9.56 6.88
C ALA A 124 -26.24 8.82 6.76
N GLY A 125 -26.23 7.55 7.20
CA GLY A 125 -25.10 6.65 7.02
C GLY A 125 -25.30 5.72 5.83
N ASN A 126 -24.19 5.33 5.20
CA ASN A 126 -24.15 4.33 4.14
C ASN A 126 -25.08 4.67 2.96
N ALA A 127 -25.07 5.92 2.51
CA ALA A 127 -25.80 6.36 1.32
C ALA A 127 -25.04 5.92 0.06
N ARG A 128 -25.72 5.19 -0.82
CA ARG A 128 -25.17 4.71 -2.09
C ARG A 128 -25.15 5.82 -3.13
N ALA A 129 -24.16 5.75 -4.01
CA ALA A 129 -24.03 6.61 -5.17
C ALA A 129 -24.34 5.82 -6.45
N PHE A 130 -24.85 6.51 -7.46
CA PHE A 130 -25.31 5.92 -8.72
C PHE A 130 -24.80 6.74 -9.90
N ALA A 131 -24.48 6.06 -11.01
CA ALA A 131 -24.11 6.71 -12.26
C ALA A 131 -25.31 7.32 -13.00
N THR A 132 -26.49 6.72 -12.83
CA THR A 132 -27.74 7.13 -13.50
C THR A 132 -28.93 7.15 -12.53
N VAL A 133 -29.95 7.94 -12.86
CA VAL A 133 -31.23 8.02 -12.16
C VAL A 133 -32.37 7.99 -13.18
N ASP A 134 -33.29 7.06 -13.04
CA ASP A 134 -34.38 6.81 -13.99
C ASP A 134 -35.72 7.33 -13.44
N LEU A 135 -36.38 8.25 -14.15
CA LEU A 135 -37.76 8.68 -13.93
C LEU A 135 -38.69 7.87 -14.83
N VAL A 136 -39.50 6.98 -14.27
CA VAL A 136 -40.41 6.11 -15.01
C VAL A 136 -41.74 6.84 -15.31
N GLU A 137 -42.32 6.64 -16.49
CA GLU A 137 -43.57 7.26 -16.95
C GLU A 137 -43.62 8.80 -16.84
N VAL A 138 -42.59 9.48 -17.35
CA VAL A 138 -42.60 10.95 -17.57
C VAL A 138 -43.66 11.41 -18.57
N ALA A 139 -44.13 10.49 -19.41
CA ALA A 139 -45.41 10.55 -20.12
C ALA A 139 -46.00 9.12 -20.20
N PRO A 140 -47.29 8.93 -20.55
CA PRO A 140 -47.86 7.59 -20.68
C PRO A 140 -47.06 6.72 -21.66
N GLY A 141 -46.38 5.70 -21.13
CA GLY A 141 -45.49 4.83 -21.90
C GLY A 141 -44.13 5.44 -22.25
N CYS A 142 -43.65 6.45 -21.51
CA CYS A 142 -42.35 7.08 -21.74
C CYS A 142 -41.56 7.25 -20.44
N ASP A 143 -40.34 6.70 -20.31
CA ASP A 143 -39.44 6.93 -19.15
C ASP A 143 -38.34 7.95 -19.49
N ALA A 144 -37.62 8.49 -18.51
CA ALA A 144 -36.47 9.38 -18.69
C ALA A 144 -35.29 8.93 -17.82
N ARG A 145 -34.15 8.57 -18.40
CA ARG A 145 -32.94 8.18 -17.68
C ARG A 145 -31.93 9.32 -17.62
N PHE A 146 -31.75 9.92 -16.45
CA PHE A 146 -30.76 10.95 -16.21
C PHE A 146 -29.39 10.33 -15.95
N ARG A 147 -28.37 10.89 -16.58
CA ARG A 147 -26.96 10.51 -16.42
C ARG A 147 -26.10 11.75 -16.55
N MET A 148 -24.88 11.67 -16.04
CA MET A 148 -23.91 12.72 -16.32
C MET A 148 -23.37 12.50 -17.74
N GLY A 149 -23.46 13.52 -18.58
CA GLY A 149 -22.84 13.56 -19.89
C GLY A 149 -21.62 14.48 -19.89
N HIS A 150 -20.87 14.45 -20.98
CA HIS A 150 -19.64 15.20 -21.20
C HIS A 150 -19.71 16.69 -20.80
N SER A 151 -20.83 17.40 -21.01
CA SER A 151 -20.95 18.86 -20.72
C SER A 151 -22.06 19.25 -19.73
N GLY A 152 -22.54 18.29 -18.94
CA GLY A 152 -23.57 18.54 -17.93
C GLY A 152 -24.54 17.37 -17.78
N LEU A 153 -25.71 17.68 -17.25
CA LEU A 153 -26.78 16.71 -16.99
C LEU A 153 -27.41 16.28 -18.34
N LYS A 154 -27.31 14.99 -18.70
CA LYS A 154 -27.92 14.37 -19.90
C LYS A 154 -29.12 13.51 -19.47
N TYR A 155 -30.18 13.37 -20.27
CA TYR A 155 -31.27 12.46 -19.94
C TYR A 155 -31.97 11.79 -21.13
N ASP A 156 -32.17 10.47 -21.07
CA ASP A 156 -32.67 9.57 -22.11
C ASP A 156 -34.20 9.27 -22.04
N LEU A 157 -35.08 9.77 -22.93
CA LEU A 157 -36.53 9.49 -23.01
C LEU A 157 -36.94 8.21 -23.75
N THR A 158 -37.91 7.48 -23.24
CA THR A 158 -37.99 6.06 -23.53
C THR A 158 -39.42 5.65 -23.91
N LEU A 159 -39.85 5.84 -25.16
CA LEU A 159 -41.23 5.51 -25.61
C LEU A 159 -41.55 4.01 -25.87
N ALA A 160 -42.28 3.35 -24.99
CA ALA A 160 -42.82 2.02 -25.26
C ALA A 160 -43.63 1.95 -26.58
N PRO A 161 -43.64 0.80 -27.30
CA PRO A 161 -44.43 0.63 -28.52
C PRO A 161 -45.91 1.02 -28.35
N GLY A 162 -46.42 1.87 -29.24
CA GLY A 162 -47.78 2.41 -29.18
C GLY A 162 -47.99 3.60 -28.23
N ALA A 163 -46.95 4.07 -27.53
CA ALA A 163 -47.01 5.33 -26.78
C ALA A 163 -47.08 6.55 -27.74
N ASP A 164 -47.83 7.58 -27.34
CA ASP A 164 -48.01 8.79 -28.13
C ASP A 164 -46.91 9.84 -27.78
N PRO A 165 -45.95 10.12 -28.68
CA PRO A 165 -44.90 11.10 -28.45
C PRO A 165 -45.43 12.52 -28.22
N ALA A 166 -46.63 12.85 -28.72
CA ALA A 166 -47.25 14.16 -28.51
C ALA A 166 -47.63 14.42 -27.04
N LEU A 167 -47.61 13.37 -26.20
CA LEU A 167 -47.79 13.45 -24.77
C LEU A 167 -46.48 13.77 -24.02
N ILE A 168 -45.32 13.70 -24.66
CA ILE A 168 -44.06 14.15 -24.04
C ILE A 168 -44.07 15.66 -24.01
N ARG A 169 -44.32 16.19 -22.82
CA ARG A 169 -44.41 17.63 -22.58
C ARG A 169 -43.66 17.97 -21.32
N PHE A 170 -42.81 18.97 -21.39
CA PHE A 170 -42.07 19.47 -20.24
C PHE A 170 -41.95 20.98 -20.26
N THR A 171 -41.53 21.56 -19.14
CA THR A 171 -41.27 22.99 -18.99
C THR A 171 -40.08 23.20 -18.07
N TYR A 172 -39.58 24.45 -18.05
CA TYR A 172 -38.59 24.90 -17.08
C TYR A 172 -39.22 25.94 -16.16
N ASP A 173 -39.73 25.49 -15.03
CA ASP A 173 -40.28 26.41 -14.02
C ASP A 173 -39.13 27.19 -13.38
N GLY A 174 -39.30 28.50 -13.19
CA GLY A 174 -38.25 29.38 -12.63
C GLY A 174 -37.35 30.05 -13.67
N ALA A 175 -37.41 29.66 -14.94
CA ALA A 175 -36.68 30.34 -16.01
C ALA A 175 -37.23 31.76 -16.26
N ASP A 176 -36.33 32.73 -16.51
CA ASP A 176 -36.70 34.10 -16.88
C ASP A 176 -37.28 34.17 -18.30
N GLU A 177 -36.77 33.34 -19.21
CA GLU A 177 -37.23 33.26 -20.60
C GLU A 177 -36.97 31.86 -21.18
N LEU A 178 -37.94 31.34 -21.94
CA LEU A 178 -37.78 30.17 -22.80
C LEU A 178 -37.85 30.58 -24.27
N ARG A 179 -36.85 30.18 -25.06
CA ARG A 179 -36.79 30.52 -26.48
C ARG A 179 -36.25 29.37 -27.31
N LEU A 180 -36.88 29.10 -28.45
CA LEU A 180 -36.38 28.15 -29.45
C LEU A 180 -35.67 28.90 -30.58
N ARG A 181 -34.43 28.52 -30.92
CA ARG A 181 -33.65 29.08 -32.04
C ARG A 181 -32.88 27.99 -32.75
N ASN A 182 -33.08 27.82 -34.06
CA ASN A 182 -32.39 26.82 -34.89
C ASN A 182 -32.48 25.38 -34.32
N GLY A 183 -33.64 24.97 -33.80
CA GLY A 183 -33.83 23.63 -33.22
C GLY A 183 -33.21 23.43 -31.83
N VAL A 184 -32.59 24.46 -31.24
CA VAL A 184 -32.04 24.45 -29.89
C VAL A 184 -32.94 25.25 -28.95
N LEU A 185 -33.30 24.65 -27.82
CA LEU A 185 -34.02 25.32 -26.74
C LEU A 185 -33.02 26.10 -25.87
N ILE A 186 -33.35 27.35 -25.58
CA ILE A 186 -32.56 28.25 -24.73
C ILE A 186 -33.41 28.59 -23.51
N VAL A 187 -32.87 28.33 -22.32
CA VAL A 187 -33.46 28.62 -21.01
C VAL A 187 -32.65 29.74 -20.37
N SER A 188 -33.20 30.95 -20.31
CA SER A 188 -32.50 32.08 -19.68
C SER A 188 -32.79 32.14 -18.18
N THR A 189 -31.77 32.48 -17.42
CA THR A 189 -31.79 32.68 -15.97
C THR A 189 -31.03 33.96 -15.61
N SER A 190 -31.15 34.43 -14.38
CA SER A 190 -30.43 35.62 -13.90
C SER A 190 -28.92 35.41 -13.79
N LEU A 191 -28.46 34.14 -13.85
CA LEU A 191 -27.05 33.76 -13.77
C LEU A 191 -26.46 33.33 -15.12
N GLY A 192 -27.26 33.32 -16.20
CA GLY A 192 -26.81 32.93 -17.53
C GLY A 192 -27.86 32.18 -18.33
N ARG A 193 -27.44 31.51 -19.40
CA ARG A 193 -28.34 30.72 -20.27
C ARG A 193 -27.97 29.25 -20.21
N LEU A 194 -28.99 28.41 -20.16
CA LEU A 194 -28.89 26.99 -20.43
C LEU A 194 -29.31 26.70 -21.86
N THR A 195 -28.68 25.75 -22.53
CA THR A 195 -29.11 25.34 -23.88
C THR A 195 -29.33 23.84 -23.98
N GLU A 196 -30.40 23.43 -24.66
CA GLU A 196 -30.83 22.06 -24.84
C GLU A 196 -31.09 21.73 -26.32
N ARG A 197 -30.42 20.70 -26.82
CA ARG A 197 -30.51 20.25 -28.22
C ARG A 197 -31.46 19.07 -28.36
N ILE A 198 -32.01 18.90 -29.57
CA ILE A 198 -32.86 17.76 -29.87
C ILE A 198 -32.01 16.49 -30.06
N PRO A 199 -32.42 15.35 -29.49
CA PRO A 199 -31.67 14.10 -29.62
C PRO A 199 -31.86 13.48 -31.04
N LEU A 200 -30.86 12.75 -31.58
CA LEU A 200 -30.95 11.94 -32.83
C LEU A 200 -31.91 10.72 -32.75
N ALA A 201 -33.13 10.74 -33.26
CA ALA A 201 -34.00 9.55 -33.16
C ALA A 201 -33.80 8.48 -34.24
N TYR A 202 -33.91 7.18 -33.92
CA TYR A 202 -33.81 6.05 -34.86
C TYR A 202 -34.70 4.86 -34.48
N GLN A 203 -35.25 4.10 -35.44
CA GLN A 203 -36.03 2.89 -35.17
C GLN A 203 -35.49 1.66 -35.86
N ASP A 204 -35.67 0.52 -35.22
CA ASP A 204 -35.35 -0.77 -35.85
C ASP A 204 -36.63 -1.35 -36.47
N VAL A 205 -36.69 -1.31 -37.81
CA VAL A 205 -37.83 -1.81 -38.61
C VAL A 205 -37.31 -2.80 -39.63
N ASP A 206 -37.91 -3.99 -39.69
CA ASP A 206 -37.57 -5.05 -40.67
C ASP A 206 -36.07 -5.44 -40.71
N GLY A 207 -35.37 -5.34 -39.57
CA GLY A 207 -33.95 -5.68 -39.47
C GLY A 207 -32.97 -4.58 -39.91
N GLY A 208 -33.44 -3.34 -40.12
CA GLY A 208 -32.59 -2.17 -40.41
C GLY A 208 -32.93 -0.94 -39.54
N ARG A 209 -31.91 -0.14 -39.23
CA ARG A 209 -32.01 1.10 -38.44
C ARG A 209 -32.46 2.27 -39.33
N ARG A 210 -33.65 2.82 -39.08
CA ARG A 210 -34.23 3.99 -39.75
C ARG A 210 -34.11 5.24 -38.87
N ILE A 211 -33.33 6.24 -39.26
CA ILE A 211 -33.28 7.54 -38.57
C ILE A 211 -34.64 8.24 -38.71
N VAL A 212 -35.13 8.81 -37.60
CA VAL A 212 -36.34 9.61 -37.47
C VAL A 212 -35.95 11.01 -37.01
N ALA A 213 -36.07 11.99 -37.90
CA ALA A 213 -35.80 13.38 -37.55
C ALA A 213 -36.76 13.84 -36.44
N CYS A 214 -36.27 14.54 -35.41
CA CYS A 214 -37.11 15.11 -34.35
C CYS A 214 -36.96 16.63 -34.26
N THR A 215 -38.05 17.33 -33.90
CA THR A 215 -38.05 18.79 -33.67
C THR A 215 -38.69 19.15 -32.32
N TYR A 216 -38.14 20.17 -31.64
CA TYR A 216 -38.80 20.75 -30.47
C TYR A 216 -39.86 21.74 -30.91
N THR A 217 -41.00 21.76 -30.21
CA THR A 217 -41.98 22.85 -30.31
C THR A 217 -42.09 23.57 -28.98
N LEU A 218 -42.21 24.90 -29.03
CA LEU A 218 -42.39 25.74 -27.84
C LEU A 218 -43.67 26.54 -27.99
N LYS A 219 -44.68 26.27 -27.16
CA LYS A 219 -45.97 26.98 -27.17
C LYS A 219 -46.41 27.28 -25.74
N ASN A 220 -46.61 28.58 -25.43
CA ASN A 220 -47.02 29.05 -24.10
C ASN A 220 -46.12 28.53 -22.95
N GLY A 221 -44.80 28.46 -23.16
CA GLY A 221 -43.84 27.96 -22.15
C GLY A 221 -43.78 26.44 -21.99
N ILE A 222 -44.53 25.68 -22.80
CA ILE A 222 -44.50 24.22 -22.83
C ILE A 222 -43.67 23.76 -24.03
N ILE A 223 -42.71 22.87 -23.76
CA ILE A 223 -41.90 22.20 -24.76
C ILE A 223 -42.53 20.86 -25.11
N GLY A 224 -42.73 20.61 -26.40
CA GLY A 224 -43.13 19.32 -26.96
C GLY A 224 -42.03 18.74 -27.85
N VAL A 225 -42.04 17.41 -28.00
CA VAL A 225 -41.16 16.68 -28.93
C VAL A 225 -42.00 16.18 -30.09
N GLU A 226 -41.63 16.55 -31.32
CA GLU A 226 -42.31 16.14 -32.55
C GLU A 226 -41.36 15.29 -33.42
N PRO A 227 -41.50 13.94 -33.41
CA PRO A 227 -40.79 13.08 -34.35
C PRO A 227 -41.40 13.17 -35.76
N GLY A 228 -40.56 13.00 -36.79
CA GLY A 228 -40.94 12.82 -38.19
C GLY A 228 -41.55 11.43 -38.43
N GLU A 229 -41.75 10.99 -39.68
CA GLU A 229 -42.40 9.68 -39.93
C GLU A 229 -41.61 8.49 -39.35
N TYR A 230 -42.30 7.66 -38.56
CA TYR A 230 -41.75 6.53 -37.82
C TYR A 230 -42.79 5.37 -37.72
N ASP A 231 -42.37 4.11 -37.61
CA ASP A 231 -43.22 2.92 -37.39
C ASP A 231 -43.68 2.85 -35.91
N PRO A 232 -44.96 3.06 -35.58
CA PRO A 232 -45.43 3.07 -34.19
C PRO A 232 -45.36 1.71 -33.46
N ARG A 233 -44.94 0.64 -34.14
CA ARG A 233 -44.80 -0.72 -33.59
C ARG A 233 -43.38 -1.03 -33.09
N SER A 234 -42.39 -0.22 -33.45
CA SER A 234 -40.98 -0.43 -33.12
C SER A 234 -40.43 0.61 -32.14
N PRO A 235 -39.46 0.22 -31.30
CA PRO A 235 -38.59 1.14 -30.59
C PRO A 235 -37.92 2.22 -31.45
N LEU A 236 -37.66 3.37 -30.84
CA LEU A 236 -37.15 4.66 -31.33
C LEU A 236 -36.04 5.16 -30.35
N VAL A 237 -34.77 4.87 -30.61
CA VAL A 237 -33.62 5.14 -29.70
C VAL A 237 -32.66 6.18 -30.30
N ILE A 238 -31.73 6.77 -29.52
CA ILE A 238 -30.99 8.00 -29.88
C ILE A 238 -29.50 8.15 -29.42
N ASP A 239 -28.56 8.45 -30.36
CA ASP A 239 -27.25 9.22 -30.29
C ASP A 239 -25.87 8.56 -29.94
N PRO A 240 -24.87 8.48 -30.87
CA PRO A 240 -23.44 8.15 -30.57
C PRO A 240 -22.66 9.34 -29.97
N THR A 241 -21.65 9.10 -29.12
CA THR A 241 -21.01 10.17 -28.33
C THR A 241 -19.51 9.99 -28.08
N LEU A 242 -18.77 11.10 -28.10
CA LEU A 242 -17.45 11.21 -27.47
C LEU A 242 -17.58 10.79 -25.99
N ALA A 243 -16.93 9.70 -25.61
CA ALA A 243 -16.95 9.22 -24.23
C ALA A 243 -16.06 10.14 -23.37
N PHE A 244 -14.81 10.33 -23.79
CA PHE A 244 -13.94 11.37 -23.26
C PHE A 244 -12.76 11.71 -24.18
N ALA A 245 -12.07 12.79 -23.85
CA ALA A 245 -10.77 13.19 -24.37
C ALA A 245 -10.05 14.07 -23.35
N THR A 246 -8.74 13.91 -23.21
CA THR A 246 -7.91 14.66 -22.25
C THR A 246 -6.48 14.73 -22.73
N TYR A 247 -5.74 15.77 -22.33
CA TYR A 247 -4.28 15.74 -22.37
C TYR A 247 -3.73 14.91 -21.21
N SER A 248 -2.47 14.46 -21.32
CA SER A 248 -1.72 13.89 -20.19
C SER A 248 -1.46 14.92 -19.09
N GLY A 249 -1.42 16.21 -19.46
CA GLY A 249 -1.11 17.30 -18.53
C GLY A 249 0.37 17.44 -18.21
N SER A 250 1.23 16.73 -18.95
CA SER A 250 2.69 16.82 -18.83
C SER A 250 3.23 18.21 -19.11
N PHE A 251 4.26 18.60 -18.35
CA PHE A 251 5.05 19.81 -18.57
C PHE A 251 6.28 19.55 -19.44
N SER A 252 6.74 18.31 -19.55
CA SER A 252 7.70 17.91 -20.58
C SER A 252 6.98 17.64 -21.90
N ASN A 253 7.68 17.84 -23.02
CA ASN A 253 7.18 17.43 -24.32
C ASN A 253 6.92 15.92 -24.31
N ASN A 254 5.89 15.45 -25.01
CA ASN A 254 5.52 14.05 -25.07
C ASN A 254 4.61 13.78 -26.27
N PHE A 255 4.83 12.64 -26.93
CA PHE A 255 4.21 12.29 -28.21
C PHE A 255 3.37 11.01 -28.07
N GLY A 256 2.21 10.95 -28.71
CA GLY A 256 1.27 9.83 -28.67
C GLY A 256 1.44 8.86 -29.85
N TYR A 257 1.43 7.55 -29.55
CA TYR A 257 1.72 6.49 -30.53
C TYR A 257 0.61 5.44 -30.61
N SER A 258 0.25 4.86 -29.46
CA SER A 258 -0.64 3.69 -29.41
C SER A 258 -1.60 3.82 -28.25
N ALA A 259 -2.84 3.36 -28.44
CA ALA A 259 -3.79 3.22 -27.36
C ALA A 259 -4.54 1.90 -27.43
N THR A 260 -4.81 1.36 -26.24
CA THR A 260 -5.56 0.13 -26.05
C THR A 260 -6.50 0.25 -24.84
N PHE A 261 -7.20 -0.83 -24.50
CA PHE A 261 -8.20 -0.86 -23.45
C PHE A 261 -8.17 -2.17 -22.67
N ASP A 262 -8.74 -2.16 -21.47
CA ASP A 262 -9.04 -3.38 -20.70
C ASP A 262 -10.54 -3.73 -20.74
N ASP A 263 -10.91 -4.88 -20.17
CA ASP A 263 -12.29 -5.36 -20.11
C ASP A 263 -13.25 -4.41 -19.37
N ALA A 264 -12.73 -3.53 -18.49
CA ALA A 264 -13.52 -2.50 -17.83
C ALA A 264 -13.74 -1.26 -18.72
N GLY A 265 -13.03 -1.18 -19.84
CA GLY A 265 -13.04 -0.07 -20.79
C GLY A 265 -12.16 1.10 -20.37
N PHE A 266 -11.19 0.89 -19.46
CA PHE A 266 -10.16 1.89 -19.18
C PHE A 266 -9.26 2.06 -20.41
N LEU A 267 -8.75 3.28 -20.62
CA LEU A 267 -7.86 3.58 -21.75
C LEU A 267 -6.41 3.51 -21.28
N TYR A 268 -5.58 2.79 -22.01
CA TYR A 268 -4.14 2.76 -21.82
C TYR A 268 -3.48 3.46 -23.00
N ALA A 269 -2.61 4.42 -22.73
CA ALA A 269 -1.90 5.21 -23.73
C ALA A 269 -0.41 4.94 -23.68
N GLY A 270 0.17 4.63 -24.83
CA GLY A 270 1.60 4.52 -25.08
C GLY A 270 2.10 5.79 -25.74
N SER A 271 3.05 6.44 -25.08
CA SER A 271 3.65 7.70 -25.51
C SER A 271 5.16 7.68 -25.29
N THR A 272 5.87 8.66 -25.84
CA THR A 272 7.25 8.97 -25.43
C THR A 272 7.25 10.22 -24.56
N ALA A 273 8.16 10.28 -23.59
CA ALA A 273 8.30 11.42 -22.69
C ALA A 273 9.72 12.00 -22.75
N PHE A 274 9.80 13.30 -23.03
CA PHE A 274 11.05 14.02 -23.33
C PHE A 274 11.63 14.71 -22.09
N GLY A 275 11.68 14.00 -20.96
CA GLY A 275 12.23 14.50 -19.70
C GLY A 275 11.35 14.28 -18.48
N THR A 276 11.90 14.68 -17.33
CA THR A 276 11.43 14.39 -15.95
C THR A 276 10.09 15.02 -15.54
N ALA A 277 9.49 15.89 -16.36
CA ALA A 277 8.27 16.62 -16.02
C ALA A 277 6.99 16.01 -16.61
N PHE A 278 7.02 14.69 -16.88
CA PHE A 278 5.86 13.89 -17.26
C PHE A 278 5.11 13.45 -16.00
N PRO A 279 3.76 13.37 -16.02
CA PRO A 279 2.99 12.96 -14.86
C PRO A 279 3.26 11.48 -14.56
N VAL A 280 3.84 11.19 -13.39
CA VAL A 280 3.99 9.82 -12.88
C VAL A 280 3.29 9.67 -11.54
N THR A 281 2.76 8.48 -11.27
CA THR A 281 2.06 8.19 -10.01
C THR A 281 3.01 7.62 -8.95
N MET A 282 2.74 7.91 -7.68
CA MET A 282 3.50 7.29 -6.58
C MET A 282 3.29 5.77 -6.60
N GLY A 283 4.39 5.02 -6.51
CA GLY A 283 4.36 3.56 -6.59
C GLY A 283 4.39 3.00 -8.01
N ALA A 284 4.44 3.85 -9.05
CA ALA A 284 4.71 3.41 -10.41
C ALA A 284 6.08 2.72 -10.53
N TYR A 285 6.20 1.78 -11.47
CA TYR A 285 7.41 0.98 -11.69
C TYR A 285 8.66 1.85 -11.87
N GLN A 286 8.60 2.80 -12.80
CA GLN A 286 9.68 3.76 -13.04
C GLN A 286 9.14 5.19 -12.94
N THR A 287 9.57 5.88 -11.89
CA THR A 287 9.13 7.25 -11.57
C THR A 287 10.10 8.33 -12.05
N SER A 288 11.22 7.94 -12.65
CA SER A 288 12.24 8.86 -13.15
C SER A 288 12.55 8.56 -14.60
N TRP A 289 12.56 9.61 -15.42
CA TRP A 289 13.07 9.58 -16.78
C TRP A 289 14.56 9.19 -16.75
N ALA A 290 14.92 8.10 -17.43
CA ALA A 290 16.24 7.50 -17.40
C ALA A 290 17.20 8.16 -18.40
N GLY A 291 16.70 8.69 -19.51
CA GLY A 291 17.52 9.54 -20.36
C GLY A 291 17.20 9.46 -21.83
N GLY A 292 18.27 9.52 -22.63
CA GLY A 292 18.17 9.49 -24.08
C GLY A 292 19.03 10.52 -24.79
N VAL A 293 19.27 10.26 -26.07
CA VAL A 293 20.19 11.02 -26.92
C VAL A 293 19.47 12.21 -27.54
N GLY A 294 18.23 12.00 -27.98
CA GLY A 294 17.41 13.01 -28.63
C GLY A 294 17.94 13.46 -29.99
N GLN A 295 17.31 14.49 -30.54
CA GLN A 295 17.69 15.05 -31.84
C GLN A 295 17.72 16.58 -31.81
N GLY A 296 18.89 17.16 -32.10
CA GLY A 296 19.07 18.61 -32.16
C GLY A 296 18.91 19.28 -30.80
N THR A 297 17.84 20.06 -30.61
CA THR A 297 17.51 20.69 -29.33
C THR A 297 16.44 19.94 -28.53
N ILE A 298 15.88 18.87 -29.12
CA ILE A 298 14.89 18.02 -28.46
C ILE A 298 15.68 16.99 -27.62
N PRO A 299 15.42 16.89 -26.30
CA PRO A 299 16.09 15.90 -25.46
C PRO A 299 15.66 14.48 -25.83
N GLY A 300 16.32 13.47 -25.29
CA GLY A 300 15.94 12.08 -25.53
C GLY A 300 14.60 11.66 -24.90
N THR A 301 14.23 10.41 -25.13
CA THR A 301 12.91 9.86 -24.76
C THR A 301 12.98 8.54 -24.04
N ASP A 302 12.18 8.40 -22.99
CA ASP A 302 11.74 7.09 -22.50
C ASP A 302 10.31 6.81 -23.00
N ILE A 303 9.89 5.54 -23.00
CA ILE A 303 8.48 5.18 -23.13
C ILE A 303 7.73 5.67 -21.89
N ALA A 304 6.50 6.14 -22.07
CA ALA A 304 5.57 6.49 -21.02
C ALA A 304 4.23 5.79 -21.24
N ILE A 305 3.79 5.03 -20.23
CA ILE A 305 2.51 4.31 -20.23
C ILE A 305 1.59 4.95 -19.22
N THR A 306 0.36 5.28 -19.65
CA THR A 306 -0.64 5.93 -18.79
C THR A 306 -1.99 5.23 -18.87
N LYS A 307 -2.58 4.88 -17.72
CA LYS A 307 -3.94 4.34 -17.61
C LYS A 307 -4.90 5.44 -17.17
N TYR A 308 -5.97 5.66 -17.93
CA TYR A 308 -7.05 6.58 -17.60
C TYR A 308 -8.33 5.85 -17.21
N ASP A 309 -9.12 6.48 -16.35
CA ASP A 309 -10.45 6.00 -16.02
C ASP A 309 -11.39 6.06 -17.24
N THR A 310 -12.56 5.40 -17.16
CA THR A 310 -13.51 5.32 -18.28
C THR A 310 -14.08 6.67 -18.72
N THR A 311 -13.89 7.72 -17.90
CA THR A 311 -14.36 9.09 -18.15
C THR A 311 -13.23 10.06 -18.54
N GLY A 312 -11.97 9.62 -18.50
CA GLY A 312 -10.81 10.47 -18.75
C GLY A 312 -10.63 11.62 -17.76
N SER A 313 -11.33 11.61 -16.64
CA SER A 313 -11.24 12.63 -15.59
C SER A 313 -10.15 12.32 -14.57
N PHE A 314 -9.67 11.07 -14.56
CA PHE A 314 -8.65 10.62 -13.64
C PHE A 314 -7.58 9.79 -14.37
N LEU A 315 -6.33 10.19 -14.17
CA LEU A 315 -5.15 9.38 -14.48
C LEU A 315 -4.98 8.38 -13.33
N ILE A 316 -5.26 7.10 -13.59
CA ILE A 316 -5.22 6.02 -12.59
C ILE A 316 -3.79 5.76 -12.15
N TRP A 317 -2.92 5.51 -13.13
CA TRP A 317 -1.49 5.40 -12.93
C TRP A 317 -0.73 5.82 -14.19
N SER A 318 0.51 6.22 -14.02
CA SER A 318 1.43 6.53 -15.12
C SER A 318 2.88 6.29 -14.72
N THR A 319 3.65 5.72 -15.64
CA THR A 319 5.05 5.31 -15.44
C THR A 319 5.89 5.63 -16.66
N TYR A 320 7.19 5.87 -16.44
CA TYR A 320 8.19 5.71 -17.48
C TYR A 320 8.50 4.22 -17.71
N LEU A 321 9.19 3.92 -18.80
CA LEU A 321 9.81 2.63 -19.09
C LEU A 321 10.96 2.88 -20.08
N GLY A 322 12.20 2.82 -19.61
CA GLY A 322 13.35 3.18 -20.44
C GLY A 322 14.70 3.04 -19.76
N GLY A 323 15.77 3.19 -20.56
CA GLY A 323 17.18 3.13 -20.14
C GLY A 323 17.91 4.46 -20.42
N ALA A 324 19.23 4.41 -20.62
CA ALA A 324 20.04 5.62 -20.77
C ALA A 324 19.99 6.26 -22.19
N SER A 325 19.51 5.52 -23.19
CA SER A 325 19.33 5.92 -24.60
C SER A 325 17.85 6.11 -24.92
N ASP A 326 17.50 6.33 -26.19
CA ASP A 326 16.10 6.61 -26.56
C ASP A 326 15.26 5.32 -26.69
N GLU A 327 13.99 5.40 -26.32
CA GLU A 327 12.97 4.36 -26.54
C GLU A 327 11.66 4.88 -27.11
N MET A 328 10.90 3.99 -27.77
CA MET A 328 9.54 4.30 -28.23
C MET A 328 8.58 3.09 -28.22
N PRO A 329 7.28 3.30 -27.92
CA PRO A 329 6.27 2.26 -28.03
C PRO A 329 5.72 2.16 -29.46
N HIS A 330 5.39 0.94 -29.89
CA HIS A 330 4.80 0.66 -31.21
C HIS A 330 3.36 0.21 -31.05
N SER A 331 3.11 -0.81 -30.22
CA SER A 331 1.76 -1.33 -29.97
C SER A 331 1.58 -1.77 -28.52
N LEU A 332 0.34 -1.68 -28.06
CA LEU A 332 -0.09 -2.08 -26.72
C LEU A 332 -1.23 -3.09 -26.79
N ILE A 333 -1.24 -4.06 -25.87
CA ILE A 333 -2.38 -4.95 -25.63
C ILE A 333 -2.54 -5.22 -24.14
N VAL A 334 -3.78 -5.36 -23.65
CA VAL A 334 -4.06 -5.67 -22.25
C VAL A 334 -4.69 -7.05 -22.17
N ASP A 335 -4.27 -7.85 -21.20
CA ASP A 335 -4.83 -9.18 -20.97
C ASP A 335 -6.03 -9.16 -20.00
N GLY A 336 -6.62 -10.35 -19.76
CA GLY A 336 -7.76 -10.51 -18.85
C GLY A 336 -7.48 -10.30 -17.36
N ASN A 337 -6.21 -10.03 -16.99
CA ASN A 337 -5.81 -9.62 -15.64
C ASN A 337 -5.64 -8.09 -15.52
N GLY A 338 -5.78 -7.35 -16.64
CA GLY A 338 -5.53 -5.92 -16.71
C GLY A 338 -4.06 -5.56 -16.85
N GLU A 339 -3.18 -6.55 -17.09
CA GLU A 339 -1.74 -6.34 -17.32
C GLU A 339 -1.52 -5.84 -18.74
N VAL A 340 -0.74 -4.76 -18.88
CA VAL A 340 -0.46 -4.19 -20.20
C VAL A 340 0.86 -4.70 -20.72
N LEU A 341 0.84 -5.16 -21.96
CA LEU A 341 1.99 -5.58 -22.71
C LEU A 341 2.35 -4.50 -23.75
N VAL A 342 3.63 -4.18 -23.81
CA VAL A 342 4.22 -3.12 -24.63
C VAL A 342 5.19 -3.74 -25.61
N LEU A 343 4.93 -3.57 -26.91
CA LEU A 343 5.94 -3.73 -27.96
C LEU A 343 6.54 -2.36 -28.25
N GLY A 344 7.86 -2.29 -28.35
CA GLY A 344 8.57 -1.06 -28.66
C GLY A 344 9.96 -1.32 -29.25
N THR A 345 10.73 -0.26 -29.40
CA THR A 345 12.16 -0.34 -29.70
C THR A 345 12.97 0.47 -28.69
N THR A 346 14.20 0.03 -28.44
CA THR A 346 15.15 0.70 -27.54
C THR A 346 16.52 0.82 -28.19
N GLY A 347 17.24 1.89 -27.86
CA GLY A 347 18.68 2.04 -28.11
C GLY A 347 19.54 1.82 -26.88
N SER A 348 18.94 1.34 -25.79
CA SER A 348 19.55 1.24 -24.47
C SER A 348 20.00 -0.19 -24.19
N SER A 349 21.29 -0.36 -23.95
CA SER A 349 21.82 -1.62 -23.44
C SER A 349 21.48 -1.89 -21.98
N ASP A 350 20.95 -0.88 -21.27
CA ASP A 350 20.45 -0.95 -19.92
C ASP A 350 18.92 -0.83 -19.83
N PHE A 351 18.19 -1.08 -20.93
CA PHE A 351 16.73 -1.16 -20.90
C PHE A 351 16.28 -2.19 -19.83
N PRO A 352 15.23 -1.90 -19.04
CA PRO A 352 14.82 -2.78 -17.94
C PRO A 352 14.37 -4.16 -18.45
N VAL A 353 15.09 -5.21 -18.09
CA VAL A 353 14.75 -6.62 -18.38
C VAL A 353 14.58 -7.43 -17.10
N THR A 354 13.68 -8.42 -17.12
CA THR A 354 13.40 -9.26 -15.94
C THR A 354 14.41 -10.40 -15.79
N SER A 355 14.59 -10.89 -14.56
CA SER A 355 15.38 -12.10 -14.33
C SER A 355 14.72 -13.31 -15.00
N GLY A 356 15.42 -13.95 -15.94
CA GLY A 356 14.88 -15.06 -16.71
C GLY A 356 14.21 -14.64 -18.03
N ALA A 357 14.36 -13.38 -18.44
CA ALA A 357 14.01 -12.93 -19.79
C ALA A 357 14.55 -13.87 -20.86
N TYR A 358 13.80 -14.03 -21.96
CA TYR A 358 14.23 -14.78 -23.13
C TYR A 358 15.60 -14.29 -23.64
N ASP A 359 15.75 -12.97 -23.76
CA ASP A 359 17.00 -12.29 -24.09
C ASP A 359 17.18 -11.08 -23.18
N GLY A 360 18.33 -11.05 -22.50
CA GLY A 360 18.74 -9.97 -21.61
C GLY A 360 19.82 -9.06 -22.21
N SER A 361 20.14 -9.24 -23.49
CA SER A 361 21.20 -8.51 -24.22
C SER A 361 20.61 -7.59 -25.26
N PHE A 362 21.14 -6.37 -25.32
CA PHE A 362 21.00 -5.47 -26.46
C PHE A 362 22.16 -5.71 -27.42
N GLU A 363 21.85 -6.12 -28.64
CA GLU A 363 22.82 -6.34 -29.73
C GLU A 363 22.92 -5.08 -30.62
N GLY A 364 21.80 -4.39 -30.83
CA GLY A 364 21.74 -3.11 -31.53
C GLY A 364 22.10 -3.22 -33.00
N GLY A 365 22.65 -2.14 -33.56
CA GLY A 365 22.91 -2.08 -35.00
C GLY A 365 23.59 -0.80 -35.46
N SER A 366 23.22 -0.36 -36.66
CA SER A 366 23.80 0.83 -37.27
C SER A 366 23.11 2.11 -36.78
N SER A 367 23.87 3.20 -36.62
CA SER A 367 23.30 4.47 -36.17
C SER A 367 22.11 4.90 -37.02
N PHE A 368 20.98 5.15 -36.38
CA PHE A 368 19.74 5.55 -37.03
C PHE A 368 19.06 6.70 -36.28
N ALA A 369 18.39 7.58 -37.00
CA ALA A 369 17.59 8.66 -36.41
C ALA A 369 16.36 8.88 -37.32
N PRO A 370 15.16 8.48 -36.88
CA PRO A 370 13.95 8.71 -37.67
C PRO A 370 13.68 10.22 -37.79
N SER A 371 13.13 10.63 -38.93
CA SER A 371 12.91 12.04 -39.21
C SER A 371 11.69 12.56 -38.47
N GLY A 372 11.90 13.46 -37.50
CA GLY A 372 10.81 14.22 -36.87
C GLY A 372 10.18 13.58 -35.64
N LEU A 373 10.69 12.43 -35.17
CA LEU A 373 10.25 11.78 -33.92
C LEU A 373 11.07 12.22 -32.69
N GLY A 374 12.08 13.10 -32.88
CA GLY A 374 12.82 13.71 -31.78
C GLY A 374 13.81 12.81 -31.05
N LEU A 375 14.11 11.63 -31.58
CA LEU A 375 14.98 10.61 -30.99
C LEU A 375 16.10 10.15 -31.94
N SER A 376 17.13 9.53 -31.38
CA SER A 376 18.29 8.99 -32.09
C SER A 376 18.77 7.68 -31.45
N TYR A 377 19.14 6.73 -32.31
CA TYR A 377 19.72 5.44 -31.97
C TYR A 377 21.19 5.39 -32.43
N PRO A 378 22.17 5.95 -31.69
CA PRO A 378 23.58 5.93 -32.12
C PRO A 378 24.17 4.53 -32.24
N ALA A 379 23.69 3.59 -31.44
CA ALA A 379 24.11 2.19 -31.40
C ALA A 379 23.11 1.25 -32.09
N GLY A 380 22.19 1.78 -32.90
CA GLY A 380 21.08 1.02 -33.48
C GLY A 380 19.97 0.72 -32.49
N SER A 381 19.07 -0.18 -32.87
CA SER A 381 17.85 -0.49 -32.10
C SER A 381 17.53 -1.97 -32.07
N ASP A 382 17.03 -2.44 -30.93
CA ASP A 382 16.39 -3.75 -30.78
C ASP A 382 14.93 -3.57 -30.43
N MET A 383 14.10 -4.59 -30.71
CA MET A 383 12.73 -4.62 -30.21
C MET A 383 12.72 -4.98 -28.73
N ILE A 384 11.72 -4.47 -28.01
CA ILE A 384 11.44 -4.84 -26.62
C ILE A 384 10.02 -5.40 -26.52
N LEU A 385 9.86 -6.33 -25.58
CA LEU A 385 8.56 -6.67 -25.01
C LEU A 385 8.62 -6.43 -23.51
N ALA A 386 7.64 -5.73 -22.97
CA ALA A 386 7.53 -5.46 -21.54
C ALA A 386 6.08 -5.62 -21.06
N ARG A 387 5.89 -6.35 -19.97
CA ARG A 387 4.59 -6.62 -19.33
C ARG A 387 4.54 -5.93 -17.97
N LEU A 388 3.63 -4.97 -17.83
CA LEU A 388 3.40 -4.24 -16.59
C LEU A 388 2.15 -4.74 -15.89
N SER A 389 2.21 -4.82 -14.57
CA SER A 389 1.07 -5.10 -13.69
C SER A 389 -0.11 -4.14 -13.89
N ASN A 390 -1.32 -4.58 -13.53
CA ASN A 390 -2.55 -3.80 -13.71
C ASN A 390 -2.57 -2.44 -12.97
N ASP A 391 -1.80 -2.29 -11.89
CA ASP A 391 -1.64 -1.02 -11.17
C ASP A 391 -0.38 -0.23 -11.59
N GLY A 392 0.40 -0.76 -12.55
CA GLY A 392 1.59 -0.14 -13.10
C GLY A 392 2.79 -0.10 -12.15
N SER A 393 2.78 -0.88 -11.06
CA SER A 393 3.83 -0.84 -10.03
C SER A 393 5.00 -1.80 -10.29
N ASP A 394 4.73 -2.94 -10.91
CA ASP A 394 5.69 -4.01 -11.18
C ASP A 394 5.88 -4.29 -12.68
N LEU A 395 7.13 -4.59 -13.08
CA LEU A 395 7.50 -5.18 -14.36
C LEU A 395 7.51 -6.70 -14.23
N LEU A 396 6.46 -7.35 -14.75
CA LEU A 396 6.19 -8.78 -14.58
C LEU A 396 6.99 -9.66 -15.55
N GLY A 397 7.33 -9.12 -16.72
CA GLY A 397 8.18 -9.74 -17.72
C GLY A 397 8.76 -8.68 -18.64
N SER A 398 10.03 -8.79 -19.03
CA SER A 398 10.63 -7.89 -20.02
C SER A 398 11.85 -8.51 -20.67
N THR A 399 11.93 -8.44 -22.00
CA THR A 399 12.97 -9.07 -22.84
C THR A 399 13.30 -8.23 -24.07
N PHE A 400 14.53 -8.39 -24.58
CA PHE A 400 14.88 -7.97 -25.93
C PHE A 400 14.43 -8.99 -26.98
N ILE A 401 14.28 -8.52 -28.22
CA ILE A 401 14.23 -9.32 -29.44
C ILE A 401 15.05 -8.56 -30.51
N GLY A 402 16.27 -9.01 -30.76
CA GLY A 402 17.18 -8.34 -31.69
C GLY A 402 18.31 -9.23 -32.22
N GLY A 403 19.04 -8.71 -33.20
CA GLY A 403 20.22 -9.28 -33.84
C GLY A 403 21.26 -8.18 -34.08
N THR A 404 22.13 -8.34 -35.07
CA THR A 404 23.26 -7.38 -35.29
C THR A 404 22.94 -6.15 -36.15
N GLY A 405 21.70 -6.04 -36.62
CA GLY A 405 21.15 -4.92 -37.40
C GLY A 405 20.03 -4.19 -36.65
N ASN A 406 19.45 -3.15 -37.25
CA ASN A 406 18.36 -2.43 -36.58
C ASN A 406 17.05 -3.21 -36.68
N ASP A 407 16.47 -3.50 -35.52
CA ASP A 407 15.27 -4.30 -35.41
C ASP A 407 14.07 -3.46 -34.97
N GLY A 408 12.90 -3.84 -35.48
CA GLY A 408 11.64 -3.15 -35.24
C GLY A 408 11.41 -1.88 -36.05
N LEU A 409 12.37 -1.40 -36.85
CA LEU A 409 12.25 -0.12 -37.55
C LEU A 409 12.21 -0.27 -39.07
N ASN A 410 11.12 0.20 -39.70
CA ASN A 410 10.98 0.20 -41.16
C ASN A 410 11.62 1.45 -41.79
N SER A 411 12.89 1.37 -42.15
CA SER A 411 13.59 2.47 -42.81
C SER A 411 13.57 2.42 -44.34
N ALA A 412 12.86 1.45 -44.95
CA ALA A 412 12.83 1.27 -46.39
C ALA A 412 12.06 2.41 -47.09
N PRO A 413 12.69 3.17 -48.02
CA PRO A 413 12.04 4.33 -48.66
C PRO A 413 10.75 4.00 -49.43
N ALA A 414 10.66 2.79 -49.99
CA ALA A 414 9.49 2.31 -50.71
C ALA A 414 8.29 2.02 -49.79
N LEU A 415 8.58 1.63 -48.54
CA LEU A 415 7.61 1.14 -47.57
C LEU A 415 7.23 2.18 -46.52
N LYS A 416 7.83 3.37 -46.60
CA LYS A 416 7.69 4.46 -45.64
C LYS A 416 7.01 5.65 -46.32
N PHE A 417 5.69 5.54 -46.45
CA PHE A 417 4.90 6.55 -47.16
C PHE A 417 4.42 7.66 -46.22
N ASN A 418 3.93 7.29 -45.04
CA ASN A 418 3.47 8.25 -44.05
C ASN A 418 4.61 8.65 -43.10
N TYR A 419 4.46 9.82 -42.49
CA TYR A 419 5.26 10.19 -41.32
C TYR A 419 5.10 9.11 -40.24
N ALA A 420 6.22 8.69 -39.64
CA ALA A 420 6.32 7.69 -38.59
C ALA A 420 5.95 6.24 -38.99
N ASP A 421 5.88 5.92 -40.29
CA ASP A 421 5.76 4.53 -40.76
C ASP A 421 6.98 3.67 -40.40
N GLU A 422 8.09 4.28 -39.93
CA GLU A 422 9.22 3.56 -39.32
C GLU A 422 8.81 2.73 -38.11
N VAL A 423 7.72 3.08 -37.42
CA VAL A 423 7.36 2.60 -36.08
C VAL A 423 6.06 1.79 -36.12
N ARG A 424 5.89 0.97 -37.17
CA ARG A 424 4.75 0.08 -37.32
C ARG A 424 5.08 -1.30 -36.75
N GLY A 425 4.12 -1.89 -36.08
CA GLY A 425 4.22 -3.23 -35.53
C GLY A 425 2.98 -3.58 -34.72
N GLU A 426 2.83 -4.86 -34.41
CA GLU A 426 1.67 -5.35 -33.69
C GLU A 426 2.05 -6.39 -32.64
N VAL A 427 1.36 -6.31 -31.50
CA VAL A 427 1.44 -7.27 -30.41
C VAL A 427 0.06 -7.86 -30.16
N LEU A 428 -0.04 -9.19 -30.14
CA LEU A 428 -1.30 -9.91 -29.95
C LEU A 428 -1.15 -10.94 -28.83
N LEU A 429 -2.28 -11.34 -28.26
CA LEU A 429 -2.36 -12.41 -27.28
C LEU A 429 -3.20 -13.54 -27.85
N ASP A 430 -2.69 -14.77 -27.79
CA ASP A 430 -3.52 -15.94 -28.06
C ASP A 430 -4.36 -16.33 -26.82
N THR A 431 -5.24 -17.32 -26.98
CA THR A 431 -6.14 -17.77 -25.90
C THR A 431 -5.43 -18.39 -24.70
N ALA A 432 -4.16 -18.76 -24.83
CA ALA A 432 -3.30 -19.22 -23.73
C ALA A 432 -2.47 -18.09 -23.12
N GLY A 433 -2.62 -16.85 -23.61
CA GLY A 433 -1.87 -15.68 -23.18
C GLY A 433 -0.46 -15.59 -23.76
N ASN A 434 -0.11 -16.44 -24.73
CA ASN A 434 1.18 -16.32 -25.41
C ASN A 434 1.20 -15.04 -26.25
N VAL A 435 2.37 -14.43 -26.31
CA VAL A 435 2.59 -13.12 -26.90
C VAL A 435 3.08 -13.28 -28.33
N TRP A 436 2.30 -12.80 -29.28
CA TRP A 436 2.72 -12.69 -30.68
C TRP A 436 3.27 -11.29 -30.98
N VAL A 437 4.35 -11.24 -31.74
CA VAL A 437 4.95 -10.03 -32.28
C VAL A 437 4.92 -10.10 -33.80
N VAL A 438 4.52 -9.01 -34.43
CA VAL A 438 4.54 -8.80 -35.87
C VAL A 438 5.28 -7.49 -36.13
N SER A 439 6.41 -7.57 -36.83
CA SER A 439 7.28 -6.40 -37.08
C SER A 439 8.17 -6.63 -38.31
N CYS A 440 9.24 -5.85 -38.45
CA CYS A 440 10.28 -6.02 -39.45
C CYS A 440 11.69 -5.88 -38.84
N SER A 441 12.69 -6.35 -39.56
CA SER A 441 14.08 -6.37 -39.09
C SER A 441 15.06 -6.15 -40.23
N GLN A 442 16.22 -5.55 -39.93
CA GLN A 442 17.40 -5.50 -40.80
C GLN A 442 18.46 -6.56 -40.45
N SER A 443 18.31 -7.20 -39.30
CA SER A 443 19.21 -8.25 -38.80
C SER A 443 19.03 -9.52 -39.64
N MET A 444 20.16 -10.09 -40.07
CA MET A 444 20.18 -11.37 -40.79
C MET A 444 20.25 -12.57 -39.84
N ASP A 445 20.35 -12.31 -38.53
CA ASP A 445 20.71 -13.25 -37.48
C ASP A 445 19.77 -13.21 -36.26
N LEU A 446 18.57 -12.63 -36.38
CA LEU A 446 17.53 -12.93 -35.39
C LEU A 446 17.29 -14.43 -35.30
N SER A 447 17.01 -14.84 -34.07
CA SER A 447 16.63 -16.19 -33.75
C SER A 447 15.38 -16.61 -34.53
N THR A 448 15.44 -17.78 -35.16
CA THR A 448 14.30 -18.48 -35.75
C THR A 448 14.15 -19.84 -35.09
N THR A 449 12.92 -20.36 -35.01
CA THR A 449 12.68 -21.68 -34.44
C THR A 449 12.82 -22.77 -35.50
N GLY A 450 12.99 -24.03 -35.06
CA GLY A 450 13.17 -25.16 -35.99
C GLY A 450 11.98 -25.43 -36.91
N ASP A 451 10.82 -24.86 -36.59
CA ASP A 451 9.56 -24.91 -37.33
C ASP A 451 9.23 -23.59 -38.04
N ALA A 452 10.19 -22.66 -38.15
CA ALA A 452 10.04 -21.38 -38.84
C ALA A 452 9.50 -21.55 -40.26
N ALA A 453 8.58 -20.66 -40.66
CA ALA A 453 8.03 -20.63 -42.01
C ALA A 453 9.08 -20.26 -43.07
N GLN A 454 9.96 -19.32 -42.72
CA GLN A 454 11.13 -18.88 -43.47
C GLN A 454 12.27 -18.68 -42.45
N PRO A 455 13.24 -19.62 -42.39
CA PRO A 455 14.26 -19.65 -41.34
C PRO A 455 15.39 -18.63 -41.53
N SER A 456 15.43 -17.94 -42.66
CA SER A 456 16.50 -17.00 -43.01
C SER A 456 15.94 -15.73 -43.62
N PHE A 457 16.62 -14.61 -43.35
CA PHE A 457 16.42 -13.35 -44.04
C PHE A 457 16.58 -13.54 -45.56
N ALA A 458 15.58 -13.13 -46.34
CA ALA A 458 15.48 -13.38 -47.77
C ALA A 458 16.21 -12.32 -48.61
N GLY A 459 16.18 -11.04 -48.22
CA GLY A 459 16.88 -10.01 -48.98
C GLY A 459 16.49 -8.56 -48.70
N GLY A 460 16.89 -7.68 -49.63
CA GLY A 460 16.68 -6.25 -49.53
C GLY A 460 17.23 -5.59 -48.28
N SER A 461 16.46 -4.64 -47.73
CA SER A 461 16.86 -3.84 -46.56
C SER A 461 16.15 -4.26 -45.29
N HIS A 462 14.98 -4.88 -45.40
CA HIS A 462 14.18 -5.35 -44.28
C HIS A 462 13.42 -6.59 -44.74
N ASP A 463 13.29 -7.57 -43.86
CA ASP A 463 12.29 -8.62 -43.96
C ASP A 463 11.27 -8.43 -42.83
N GLY A 464 10.05 -8.90 -43.06
CA GLY A 464 9.09 -9.11 -42.00
C GLY A 464 9.61 -10.11 -40.97
N TYR A 465 9.22 -9.95 -39.71
CA TYR A 465 9.55 -10.87 -38.64
C TYR A 465 8.32 -11.12 -37.77
N VAL A 466 8.06 -12.39 -37.48
CA VAL A 466 7.02 -12.81 -36.54
C VAL A 466 7.63 -13.66 -35.44
N ALA A 467 7.19 -13.46 -34.20
CA ALA A 467 7.62 -14.25 -33.05
C ALA A 467 6.44 -14.55 -32.12
N ARG A 468 6.50 -15.69 -31.42
CA ARG A 468 5.60 -16.04 -30.31
C ARG A 468 6.41 -16.38 -29.07
N LEU A 469 6.16 -15.72 -27.95
CA LEU A 469 6.77 -15.98 -26.66
C LEU A 469 5.73 -16.49 -25.66
N ASP A 470 6.17 -17.20 -24.63
CA ASP A 470 5.33 -17.54 -23.48
C ASP A 470 4.84 -16.27 -22.72
N PRO A 471 3.76 -16.35 -21.93
CA PRO A 471 3.20 -15.18 -21.24
C PRO A 471 4.20 -14.43 -20.35
N ALA A 472 5.16 -15.16 -19.77
CA ALA A 472 6.19 -14.61 -18.88
C ALA A 472 7.40 -14.01 -19.62
N LEU A 473 7.44 -14.08 -20.96
CA LEU A 473 8.52 -13.56 -21.81
C LEU A 473 9.89 -14.20 -21.53
N THR A 474 9.89 -15.49 -21.18
CA THR A 474 11.09 -16.26 -20.81
C THR A 474 11.55 -17.23 -21.91
N GLN A 475 10.68 -17.55 -22.86
CA GLN A 475 10.92 -18.53 -23.89
C GLN A 475 10.31 -18.12 -25.24
N LEU A 476 11.15 -18.05 -26.27
CA LEU A 476 10.71 -17.99 -27.66
C LEU A 476 10.18 -19.36 -28.10
N GLN A 477 8.88 -19.40 -28.41
CA GLN A 477 8.15 -20.62 -28.80
C GLN A 477 8.07 -20.79 -30.31
N TYR A 478 8.01 -19.69 -31.06
CA TYR A 478 7.99 -19.67 -32.52
C TYR A 478 8.67 -18.39 -33.01
N ALA A 479 9.43 -18.47 -34.10
CA ALA A 479 9.94 -17.28 -34.79
C ALA A 479 10.28 -17.56 -36.24
N SER A 480 9.97 -16.61 -37.11
CA SER A 480 10.22 -16.70 -38.55
C SER A 480 10.41 -15.34 -39.18
N TYR A 481 11.30 -15.26 -40.16
CA TYR A 481 11.24 -14.16 -41.14
C TYR A 481 10.04 -14.35 -42.06
N ILE A 482 9.66 -13.30 -42.79
CA ILE A 482 8.67 -13.31 -43.87
C ILE A 482 9.08 -12.24 -44.88
N GLY A 483 9.48 -12.64 -46.09
CA GLY A 483 9.90 -11.68 -47.11
C GLY A 483 10.34 -12.31 -48.43
N GLY A 484 10.97 -11.50 -49.26
CA GLY A 484 11.52 -11.84 -50.56
C GLY A 484 12.87 -11.16 -50.77
N SER A 485 13.28 -10.96 -52.03
CA SER A 485 14.60 -10.38 -52.34
C SER A 485 14.69 -8.86 -52.20
N GLY A 486 13.55 -8.17 -52.09
CA GLY A 486 13.38 -6.74 -51.86
C GLY A 486 13.17 -6.40 -50.38
N ALA A 487 12.64 -5.22 -50.10
CA ALA A 487 12.24 -4.82 -48.76
C ALA A 487 10.79 -5.27 -48.51
N ASP A 488 10.58 -5.87 -47.34
CA ASP A 488 9.31 -6.36 -46.84
C ASP A 488 9.14 -5.93 -45.39
N ALA A 489 7.97 -5.41 -45.04
CA ALA A 489 7.67 -5.01 -43.67
C ALA A 489 6.25 -5.42 -43.29
N LEU A 490 6.10 -5.97 -42.09
CA LEU A 490 4.80 -6.30 -41.51
C LEU A 490 4.36 -5.16 -40.58
N TYR A 491 3.11 -4.73 -40.73
CA TYR A 491 2.57 -3.61 -39.95
C TYR A 491 1.55 -4.07 -38.91
N ALA A 492 0.77 -5.10 -39.25
CA ALA A 492 -0.30 -5.61 -38.40
C ALA A 492 -0.49 -7.11 -38.59
N GLY A 493 -1.12 -7.74 -37.60
CA GLY A 493 -1.60 -9.11 -37.69
C GLY A 493 -2.88 -9.29 -36.90
N GLU A 494 -3.57 -10.40 -37.16
CA GLU A 494 -4.78 -10.81 -36.45
C GLU A 494 -4.79 -12.33 -36.28
N LEU A 495 -5.31 -12.82 -35.15
CA LEU A 495 -5.40 -14.24 -34.87
C LEU A 495 -6.83 -14.73 -35.14
N ASP A 496 -6.96 -15.85 -35.84
CA ASP A 496 -8.26 -16.51 -35.93
C ASP A 496 -8.60 -17.35 -34.69
N GLU A 497 -9.82 -17.90 -34.62
CA GLU A 497 -10.26 -18.75 -33.51
C GLU A 497 -9.38 -20.00 -33.29
N ALA A 498 -8.65 -20.44 -34.31
CA ALA A 498 -7.72 -21.56 -34.23
C ALA A 498 -6.30 -21.14 -33.80
N GLY A 499 -6.06 -19.85 -33.57
CA GLY A 499 -4.77 -19.28 -33.22
C GLY A 499 -3.78 -19.21 -34.39
N ARG A 500 -4.25 -19.22 -35.64
CA ARG A 500 -3.43 -19.00 -36.83
C ARG A 500 -3.25 -17.49 -37.04
N LEU A 501 -2.03 -17.08 -37.34
CA LEU A 501 -1.68 -15.67 -37.49
C LEU A 501 -1.86 -15.24 -38.94
N PHE A 502 -2.80 -14.31 -39.17
CA PHE A 502 -2.83 -13.51 -40.38
C PHE A 502 -1.92 -12.29 -40.22
N ILE A 503 -1.21 -11.95 -41.27
CA ILE A 503 -0.27 -10.83 -41.31
C ILE A 503 -0.50 -9.99 -42.55
N THR A 504 -0.22 -8.69 -42.46
CA THR A 504 -0.25 -7.79 -43.60
C THR A 504 0.84 -6.73 -43.53
N GLY A 505 1.15 -6.14 -44.67
CA GLY A 505 2.12 -5.07 -44.77
C GLY A 505 2.38 -4.64 -46.20
N GLY A 506 3.58 -4.08 -46.41
CA GLY A 506 4.06 -3.59 -47.69
C GLY A 506 5.30 -4.33 -48.17
N THR A 507 5.40 -4.50 -49.49
CA THR A 507 6.51 -5.18 -50.16
C THR A 507 6.91 -4.46 -51.43
N ASN A 508 8.22 -4.46 -51.75
CA ASN A 508 8.68 -4.23 -53.12
C ASN A 508 9.47 -5.43 -53.69
N SER A 509 9.37 -6.58 -53.02
CA SER A 509 9.89 -7.85 -53.47
C SER A 509 9.11 -8.33 -54.68
N LEU A 510 9.83 -8.90 -55.66
CA LEU A 510 9.22 -9.50 -56.85
C LEU A 510 8.90 -10.99 -56.65
N ASP A 511 9.35 -11.55 -55.53
CA ASP A 511 9.48 -12.98 -55.29
C ASP A 511 9.09 -13.41 -53.87
N LEU A 512 8.15 -12.70 -53.23
CA LEU A 512 7.46 -13.22 -52.04
C LEU A 512 6.98 -14.66 -52.28
N GLN A 513 7.08 -15.48 -51.23
CA GLN A 513 6.62 -16.87 -51.23
C GLN A 513 5.08 -16.96 -51.26
N THR A 514 4.49 -16.65 -52.41
CA THR A 514 3.05 -16.73 -52.61
C THR A 514 2.56 -18.17 -52.76
N THR A 515 1.29 -18.38 -52.43
CA THR A 515 0.64 -19.68 -52.55
C THR A 515 -0.13 -19.81 -53.86
N SER A 516 -0.34 -21.04 -54.35
CA SER A 516 -0.96 -21.28 -55.66
C SER A 516 -2.40 -20.76 -55.79
N ALA A 517 -3.10 -20.61 -54.66
CA ALA A 517 -4.47 -20.12 -54.63
C ALA A 517 -4.57 -18.59 -54.51
N ALA A 518 -3.45 -17.87 -54.32
CA ALA A 518 -3.43 -16.44 -54.05
C ALA A 518 -4.19 -15.60 -55.07
N VAL A 519 -4.84 -14.52 -54.61
CA VAL A 519 -5.45 -13.49 -55.45
C VAL A 519 -4.44 -12.91 -56.46
N SER A 520 -3.21 -12.67 -56.03
CA SER A 520 -2.09 -12.33 -56.92
C SER A 520 -0.80 -12.97 -56.44
N THR A 521 -0.04 -13.54 -57.39
CA THR A 521 1.26 -14.20 -57.15
C THR A 521 2.45 -13.33 -57.56
N SER A 522 2.20 -12.09 -58.00
CA SER A 522 3.24 -11.19 -58.50
C SER A 522 3.07 -9.77 -57.99
N PHE A 523 4.19 -9.11 -57.75
CA PHE A 523 4.27 -7.66 -57.60
C PHE A 523 3.67 -6.95 -58.82
N ASN A 524 2.67 -6.11 -58.59
CA ASN A 524 1.83 -5.51 -59.63
C ASN A 524 2.41 -4.18 -60.13
N GLY A 525 3.11 -3.41 -59.29
CA GLY A 525 3.88 -2.24 -59.73
C GLY A 525 4.09 -1.18 -58.64
N GLY A 526 4.31 0.07 -59.08
CA GLY A 526 4.51 1.19 -58.17
C GLY A 526 5.78 1.14 -57.31
N ALA A 527 5.74 1.85 -56.18
CA ALA A 527 6.83 1.85 -55.21
C ALA A 527 6.75 0.65 -54.26
N ALA A 528 5.54 0.19 -53.94
CA ALA A 528 5.24 -0.94 -53.08
C ALA A 528 3.84 -1.48 -53.41
N ASP A 529 3.65 -2.77 -53.15
CA ASP A 529 2.36 -3.46 -53.14
C ASP A 529 2.02 -3.87 -51.70
N ALA A 530 0.73 -4.04 -51.42
CA ALA A 530 0.31 -4.69 -50.19
C ALA A 530 0.51 -6.21 -50.32
N PHE A 531 0.62 -6.87 -49.18
CA PHE A 531 0.46 -8.32 -49.12
C PHE A 531 -0.32 -8.75 -47.89
N VAL A 532 -0.84 -9.96 -47.95
CA VAL A 532 -1.53 -10.63 -46.84
C VAL A 532 -1.14 -12.09 -46.83
N GLY A 533 -0.87 -12.63 -45.66
CA GLY A 533 -0.51 -14.03 -45.48
C GLY A 533 -1.05 -14.64 -44.20
N ARG A 534 -1.07 -15.97 -44.14
CA ARG A 534 -1.40 -16.77 -42.97
C ARG A 534 -0.23 -17.68 -42.62
N VAL A 535 0.34 -17.46 -41.44
CA VAL A 535 1.49 -18.18 -40.90
C VAL A 535 1.05 -19.11 -39.78
N VAL A 536 1.48 -20.37 -39.83
CA VAL A 536 1.11 -21.39 -38.85
C VAL A 536 2.37 -22.14 -38.37
N PRO A 537 2.70 -22.11 -37.07
CA PRO A 537 3.80 -22.88 -36.50
C PRO A 537 3.73 -24.37 -36.84
N GLY A 538 4.86 -24.96 -37.23
CA GLY A 538 4.93 -26.38 -37.65
C GLY A 538 4.42 -26.68 -39.06
N ILE A 539 3.72 -25.75 -39.72
CA ILE A 539 3.20 -25.92 -41.09
C ILE A 539 3.93 -24.99 -42.07
N GLY A 540 4.15 -23.73 -41.70
CA GLY A 540 4.77 -22.70 -42.53
C GLY A 540 3.77 -21.64 -43.02
N ILE A 541 4.03 -21.06 -44.20
CA ILE A 541 3.09 -20.15 -44.90
C ILE A 541 1.99 -21.00 -45.54
N GLU A 542 0.77 -20.95 -45.00
CA GLU A 542 -0.38 -21.67 -45.55
C GLU A 542 -1.05 -20.95 -46.73
N ALA A 543 -1.08 -19.62 -46.65
CA ALA A 543 -1.64 -18.75 -47.67
C ALA A 543 -0.82 -17.45 -47.71
N MET A 544 -0.54 -16.93 -48.89
CA MET A 544 0.19 -15.66 -49.09
C MET A 544 -0.13 -15.10 -50.46
N SER A 545 -0.54 -13.84 -50.51
CA SER A 545 -0.93 -13.13 -51.73
C SER A 545 -0.43 -11.70 -51.73
N TYR A 546 -0.01 -11.21 -52.89
CA TYR A 546 0.06 -9.77 -53.15
C TYR A 546 -1.37 -9.21 -53.26
N TRP A 547 -1.51 -7.91 -53.02
CA TRP A 547 -2.72 -7.14 -53.24
C TRP A 547 -2.35 -5.71 -53.66
N GLY A 548 -2.86 -5.24 -54.79
CA GLY A 548 -2.52 -3.92 -55.30
C GLY A 548 -2.80 -3.74 -56.78
N SER A 549 -2.31 -2.63 -57.31
CA SER A 549 -2.39 -2.17 -58.70
C SER A 549 -0.99 -1.99 -59.28
N ASP A 550 -0.87 -1.38 -60.47
CA ASP A 550 0.44 -0.98 -61.01
C ASP A 550 0.99 0.33 -60.41
N ALA A 551 0.31 0.89 -59.41
CA ALA A 551 0.67 2.08 -58.65
C ALA A 551 1.11 1.73 -57.21
N TYR A 552 1.26 2.73 -56.36
CA TYR A 552 1.58 2.52 -54.94
C TYR A 552 0.36 1.97 -54.19
N ASP A 553 0.53 0.85 -53.49
CA ASP A 553 -0.49 0.19 -52.68
C ASP A 553 0.15 -0.42 -51.43
N GLN A 554 -0.40 -0.17 -50.24
CA GLN A 554 0.05 -0.83 -48.99
C GLN A 554 -1.14 -1.09 -48.07
N SER A 555 -1.10 -2.20 -47.33
CA SER A 555 -2.11 -2.56 -46.33
C SER A 555 -1.51 -2.37 -44.94
N TYR A 556 -2.21 -1.59 -44.10
CA TYR A 556 -1.75 -1.22 -42.75
C TYR A 556 -2.41 -2.05 -41.66
N PHE A 557 -3.60 -2.60 -41.93
CA PHE A 557 -4.36 -3.40 -40.97
C PHE A 557 -4.98 -4.61 -41.63
N VAL A 558 -5.04 -5.71 -40.89
CA VAL A 558 -5.80 -6.91 -41.21
C VAL A 558 -6.76 -7.22 -40.07
N GLU A 559 -8.00 -7.55 -40.41
CA GLU A 559 -9.06 -7.92 -39.46
C GLU A 559 -9.83 -9.13 -40.00
N LEU A 560 -10.47 -9.88 -39.13
CA LEU A 560 -11.28 -11.06 -39.49
C LEU A 560 -12.74 -10.84 -39.09
N ASP A 561 -13.68 -11.29 -39.92
CA ASP A 561 -15.08 -11.43 -39.48
C ASP A 561 -15.35 -12.80 -38.84
N ASP A 562 -16.55 -12.97 -38.26
CA ASP A 562 -16.99 -14.23 -37.64
C ASP A 562 -17.01 -15.42 -38.62
N ALA A 563 -17.02 -15.17 -39.93
CA ALA A 563 -16.92 -16.20 -40.95
C ALA A 563 -15.46 -16.52 -41.37
N GLY A 564 -14.47 -15.83 -40.77
CA GLY A 564 -13.05 -15.94 -41.09
C GLY A 564 -12.65 -15.23 -42.39
N SER A 565 -13.51 -14.37 -42.95
CA SER A 565 -13.15 -13.57 -44.11
C SER A 565 -12.14 -12.50 -43.71
N VAL A 566 -11.18 -12.21 -44.60
CA VAL A 566 -10.03 -11.37 -44.28
C VAL A 566 -10.25 -9.96 -44.82
N TYR A 567 -10.22 -8.96 -43.95
CA TYR A 567 -10.35 -7.55 -44.32
C TYR A 567 -9.01 -6.86 -44.27
N LEU A 568 -8.69 -6.09 -45.31
CA LEU A 568 -7.51 -5.24 -45.39
C LEU A 568 -7.94 -3.78 -45.41
N PHE A 569 -7.27 -2.95 -44.61
CA PHE A 569 -7.39 -1.50 -44.68
C PHE A 569 -6.04 -0.86 -45.00
N GLY A 570 -6.00 -0.12 -46.10
CA GLY A 570 -4.75 0.35 -46.69
C GLY A 570 -4.86 1.66 -47.47
N GLN A 571 -3.73 2.07 -48.03
CA GLN A 571 -3.59 3.26 -48.89
C GLN A 571 -3.29 2.85 -50.33
N THR A 572 -3.73 3.67 -51.28
CA THR A 572 -3.53 3.43 -52.72
C THR A 572 -3.39 4.72 -53.51
N SER A 573 -2.55 4.70 -54.54
CA SER A 573 -2.49 5.71 -55.61
C SER A 573 -3.00 5.17 -56.96
N ALA A 574 -3.78 4.08 -56.93
CA ALA A 574 -4.29 3.42 -58.13
C ALA A 574 -5.11 4.39 -59.00
N PRO A 575 -5.11 4.21 -60.34
CA PRO A 575 -5.99 4.94 -61.24
C PRO A 575 -7.48 4.78 -60.89
N ALA A 576 -8.28 5.78 -61.25
CA ALA A 576 -9.71 5.81 -60.93
C ALA A 576 -10.44 4.53 -61.39
N GLY A 577 -11.21 3.92 -60.49
CA GLY A 577 -12.00 2.70 -60.77
C GLY A 577 -11.27 1.38 -60.58
N GLN A 578 -9.94 1.37 -60.37
CA GLN A 578 -9.22 0.17 -59.94
C GLN A 578 -9.46 -0.13 -58.45
N LEU A 579 -9.19 -1.36 -58.02
CA LEU A 579 -9.40 -1.86 -56.65
C LEU A 579 -10.85 -1.68 -56.15
N ILE A 580 -11.82 -1.82 -57.06
CA ILE A 580 -13.25 -1.79 -56.74
C ILE A 580 -13.92 -3.06 -57.27
N SER A 581 -14.56 -3.80 -56.37
CA SER A 581 -15.27 -5.05 -56.66
C SER A 581 -16.43 -5.20 -55.69
N ASN A 582 -17.66 -5.40 -56.18
CA ASN A 582 -18.85 -5.68 -55.38
C ASN A 582 -19.13 -4.71 -54.21
N ALA A 583 -18.68 -3.45 -54.29
CA ALA A 583 -18.84 -2.44 -53.25
C ALA A 583 -19.79 -1.31 -53.70
N PRO A 584 -21.05 -1.28 -53.25
CA PRO A 584 -22.01 -0.23 -53.61
C PRO A 584 -21.56 1.18 -53.23
N TYR A 585 -21.00 1.35 -52.03
CA TYR A 585 -20.31 2.55 -51.62
C TYR A 585 -18.85 2.44 -52.05
N ASN A 586 -18.41 3.38 -52.89
CA ASN A 586 -17.02 3.55 -53.28
C ASN A 586 -16.80 5.00 -53.73
N VAL A 587 -15.55 5.43 -53.64
CA VAL A 587 -15.04 6.67 -54.20
C VAL A 587 -14.00 6.26 -55.26
N PRO A 588 -14.32 6.32 -56.58
CA PRO A 588 -13.47 5.76 -57.62
C PRO A 588 -12.01 6.19 -57.61
N SER A 589 -11.74 7.42 -57.15
CA SER A 589 -10.40 8.01 -57.01
C SER A 589 -9.99 8.20 -55.54
N GLY A 590 -10.55 7.43 -54.60
CA GLY A 590 -10.24 7.55 -53.17
C GLY A 590 -8.84 7.03 -52.82
N GLY A 591 -8.10 7.70 -51.95
CA GLY A 591 -6.71 7.32 -51.64
C GLY A 591 -6.53 6.16 -50.67
N GLN A 592 -7.62 5.57 -50.18
CA GLN A 592 -7.60 4.42 -49.27
C GLN A 592 -8.41 3.29 -49.88
N PHE A 593 -8.15 2.05 -49.46
CA PHE A 593 -8.96 0.91 -49.81
C PHE A 593 -9.38 0.09 -48.59
N ILE A 594 -10.54 -0.53 -48.70
CA ILE A 594 -11.00 -1.61 -47.83
C ILE A 594 -11.30 -2.82 -48.72
N THR A 595 -10.64 -3.94 -48.47
CA THR A 595 -10.79 -5.17 -49.25
C THR A 595 -11.17 -6.32 -48.35
N LYS A 596 -12.25 -7.03 -48.67
CA LYS A 596 -12.64 -8.31 -48.08
C LYS A 596 -12.22 -9.45 -49.02
N LEU A 597 -11.39 -10.34 -48.53
CA LEU A 597 -10.99 -11.59 -49.17
C LEU A 597 -11.67 -12.77 -48.49
N ASP A 598 -11.78 -13.89 -49.20
CA ASP A 598 -12.13 -15.15 -48.54
C ASP A 598 -11.00 -15.63 -47.62
N HIS A 599 -11.34 -16.53 -46.71
CA HIS A 599 -10.42 -17.07 -45.71
C HIS A 599 -9.15 -17.70 -46.34
N GLU A 600 -9.21 -18.19 -47.58
CA GLU A 600 -8.07 -18.80 -48.28
C GLU A 600 -7.23 -17.80 -49.09
N LEU A 601 -7.53 -16.50 -49.02
CA LEU A 601 -6.83 -15.44 -49.76
C LEU A 601 -6.84 -15.69 -51.28
N ALA A 602 -7.90 -16.31 -51.79
CA ALA A 602 -8.02 -16.76 -53.16
C ALA A 602 -9.00 -15.91 -53.98
N ASN A 603 -9.98 -15.32 -53.33
CA ASN A 603 -11.01 -14.53 -54.00
C ASN A 603 -11.22 -13.19 -53.30
N VAL A 604 -11.28 -12.13 -54.10
CA VAL A 604 -11.77 -10.82 -53.65
C VAL A 604 -13.29 -10.89 -53.57
N LEU A 605 -13.83 -10.88 -52.37
CA LEU A 605 -15.27 -10.84 -52.14
C LEU A 605 -15.80 -9.42 -52.35
N ILE A 606 -15.12 -8.44 -51.75
CA ILE A 606 -15.46 -7.01 -51.80
C ILE A 606 -14.17 -6.20 -51.86
N SER A 607 -14.15 -5.13 -52.63
CA SER A 607 -13.09 -4.14 -52.61
C SER A 607 -13.70 -2.78 -52.87
N SER A 608 -13.38 -1.81 -52.02
CA SER A 608 -13.85 -0.44 -52.13
C SER A 608 -12.69 0.52 -51.96
N ARG A 609 -12.68 1.58 -52.77
CA ARG A 609 -11.87 2.75 -52.48
C ARG A 609 -12.68 3.78 -51.70
N ILE A 610 -12.05 4.41 -50.71
CA ILE A 610 -12.63 5.47 -49.88
C ILE A 610 -11.65 6.65 -49.82
N GLY A 611 -12.13 7.84 -49.47
CA GLY A 611 -11.31 9.06 -49.40
C GLY A 611 -12.02 10.29 -49.99
N SER A 612 -11.27 11.37 -50.21
CA SER A 612 -11.78 12.63 -50.78
C SER A 612 -12.05 12.55 -52.30
N GLY A 613 -11.41 11.58 -52.97
CA GLY A 613 -11.55 11.37 -54.41
C GLY A 613 -10.57 12.16 -55.27
N ASP A 614 -9.48 12.68 -54.70
CA ASP A 614 -8.44 13.42 -55.42
C ASP A 614 -7.34 12.53 -56.04
N GLY A 615 -7.34 11.23 -55.75
CA GLY A 615 -6.39 10.25 -56.26
C GLY A 615 -5.14 10.05 -55.39
N THR A 616 -5.06 10.70 -54.23
CA THR A 616 -3.93 10.59 -53.29
C THR A 616 -4.38 10.10 -51.91
N PRO A 617 -3.55 9.37 -51.16
CA PRO A 617 -3.88 9.01 -49.77
C PRO A 617 -4.19 10.24 -48.92
N ASP A 618 -5.30 10.20 -48.19
CA ASP A 618 -5.84 11.28 -47.37
C ASP A 618 -5.38 11.17 -45.90
N ILE A 619 -5.34 9.93 -45.37
CA ILE A 619 -5.05 9.65 -43.96
C ILE A 619 -4.02 8.53 -43.80
N SER A 620 -3.17 8.66 -42.78
CA SER A 620 -2.37 7.57 -42.21
C SER A 620 -3.28 6.72 -41.31
N PRO A 621 -3.50 5.43 -41.63
CA PRO A 621 -4.32 4.54 -40.80
C PRO A 621 -3.76 4.40 -39.37
N THR A 622 -4.65 4.35 -38.37
CA THR A 622 -4.28 4.24 -36.94
C THR A 622 -5.00 3.14 -36.20
N ALA A 623 -6.22 2.77 -36.62
CA ALA A 623 -6.99 1.68 -36.05
C ALA A 623 -7.98 1.14 -37.10
N PHE A 624 -8.29 -0.14 -37.01
CA PHE A 624 -9.26 -0.85 -37.85
C PHE A 624 -10.05 -1.83 -36.99
N LEU A 625 -11.30 -2.10 -37.33
CA LEU A 625 -12.11 -3.16 -36.73
C LEU A 625 -13.21 -3.59 -37.69
N VAL A 626 -13.46 -4.89 -37.74
CA VAL A 626 -14.71 -5.45 -38.23
C VAL A 626 -15.47 -6.02 -37.03
N ASP A 627 -16.65 -5.48 -36.72
CA ASP A 627 -17.42 -5.97 -35.58
C ASP A 627 -18.13 -7.30 -35.89
N VAL A 628 -18.68 -7.92 -34.86
CA VAL A 628 -19.47 -9.18 -34.94
C VAL A 628 -20.74 -9.09 -35.80
N CYS A 629 -21.05 -7.91 -36.34
CA CYS A 629 -22.15 -7.69 -37.28
C CYS A 629 -21.63 -7.23 -38.65
N ASP A 630 -20.35 -7.50 -38.92
CA ASP A 630 -19.56 -7.14 -40.09
C ASP A 630 -19.60 -5.64 -40.45
N LYS A 631 -19.88 -4.74 -39.49
CA LYS A 631 -19.67 -3.31 -39.71
C LYS A 631 -18.19 -3.01 -39.63
N ILE A 632 -17.76 -2.05 -40.44
CA ILE A 632 -16.35 -1.78 -40.67
C ILE A 632 -16.01 -0.40 -40.11
N TYR A 633 -15.11 -0.34 -39.15
CA TYR A 633 -14.69 0.87 -38.45
C TYR A 633 -13.27 1.22 -38.83
N THR A 634 -13.03 2.48 -39.20
CA THR A 634 -11.69 2.96 -39.56
C THR A 634 -11.36 4.24 -38.81
N SER A 635 -10.07 4.39 -38.51
CA SER A 635 -9.50 5.61 -37.95
C SER A 635 -8.17 5.94 -38.61
N GLY A 636 -7.90 7.21 -38.84
CA GLY A 636 -6.61 7.71 -39.29
C GLY A 636 -6.49 9.22 -39.16
N TRP A 637 -5.28 9.76 -39.33
CA TRP A 637 -5.03 11.20 -39.30
C TRP A 637 -4.47 11.68 -40.65
N GLY A 638 -4.73 12.92 -41.02
CA GLY A 638 -4.17 13.53 -42.22
C GLY A 638 -3.64 14.92 -41.90
N SER A 639 -2.53 15.34 -42.52
CA SER A 639 -1.92 16.66 -42.29
C SER A 639 -1.28 17.20 -43.56
N SER A 640 -1.76 18.36 -44.01
CA SER A 640 -1.31 19.01 -45.25
C SER A 640 0.13 19.57 -45.22
N ALA A 641 0.65 19.90 -46.41
CA ALA A 641 2.00 20.38 -46.63
C ALA A 641 2.32 21.67 -45.84
N GLY A 642 3.14 21.54 -44.80
CA GLY A 642 3.59 22.64 -43.94
C GLY A 642 3.68 22.31 -42.44
N GLY A 643 3.03 21.24 -41.97
CA GLY A 643 3.06 20.80 -40.56
C GLY A 643 4.15 19.76 -40.25
N LEU A 644 4.18 18.65 -41.02
CA LEU A 644 5.10 17.51 -40.83
C LEU A 644 5.73 17.00 -42.15
N GLY A 645 5.58 17.76 -43.25
CA GLY A 645 6.20 17.45 -44.54
C GLY A 645 5.45 16.47 -45.47
N GLY A 646 4.17 16.13 -45.21
CA GLY A 646 3.40 15.13 -45.98
C GLY A 646 2.44 15.65 -47.06
N THR A 647 1.99 14.71 -47.92
CA THR A 647 0.98 14.81 -48.99
C THR A 647 -0.45 14.49 -48.54
N LEU A 648 -0.66 14.12 -47.27
CA LEU A 648 -1.95 13.72 -46.70
C LEU A 648 -2.80 14.95 -46.33
N THR A 649 -4.12 14.80 -46.25
CA THR A 649 -5.02 15.83 -45.71
C THR A 649 -6.38 15.23 -45.40
N THR A 650 -6.98 15.64 -44.31
CA THR A 650 -8.38 15.29 -43.98
C THR A 650 -9.40 16.15 -44.75
N ALA A 651 -8.94 17.21 -45.42
CA ALA A 651 -9.79 18.10 -46.19
C ALA A 651 -10.48 17.37 -47.35
N GLY A 652 -11.81 17.46 -47.40
CA GLY A 652 -12.61 16.86 -48.48
C GLY A 652 -13.06 15.42 -48.21
N LEU A 653 -12.62 14.80 -47.11
CA LEU A 653 -13.18 13.53 -46.66
C LEU A 653 -14.71 13.67 -46.37
N PRO A 654 -15.52 12.67 -46.74
CA PRO A 654 -16.95 12.73 -46.53
C PRO A 654 -17.30 12.65 -45.04
N VAL A 655 -18.15 13.56 -44.55
CA VAL A 655 -18.72 13.48 -43.20
C VAL A 655 -20.22 13.23 -43.26
N THR A 656 -20.75 12.54 -42.25
CA THR A 656 -22.19 12.32 -42.14
C THR A 656 -22.89 13.51 -41.47
N SER A 657 -24.19 13.65 -41.68
CA SER A 657 -24.97 14.73 -41.04
C SER A 657 -24.95 14.70 -39.50
N ALA A 658 -24.61 13.55 -38.91
CA ALA A 658 -24.50 13.33 -37.47
C ALA A 658 -23.06 13.48 -36.94
N ALA A 659 -22.10 13.93 -37.78
CA ALA A 659 -20.70 14.09 -37.39
C ALA A 659 -20.55 14.93 -36.11
N HIS A 660 -19.71 14.46 -35.19
CA HIS A 660 -19.32 15.22 -34.00
C HIS A 660 -18.65 16.55 -34.38
N GLN A 661 -17.71 16.49 -35.31
CA GLN A 661 -17.02 17.62 -35.92
C GLN A 661 -17.13 17.47 -37.44
N SER A 662 -17.84 18.41 -38.07
CA SER A 662 -18.17 18.36 -39.50
C SER A 662 -17.20 19.15 -40.39
N THR A 663 -16.21 19.80 -39.79
CA THR A 663 -15.22 20.63 -40.48
C THR A 663 -13.83 20.27 -40.00
N THR A 664 -12.87 20.42 -40.88
CA THR A 664 -11.46 20.17 -40.59
C THR A 664 -10.61 21.33 -41.07
N ASP A 665 -9.49 21.57 -40.41
CA ASP A 665 -8.43 22.46 -40.88
C ASP A 665 -7.44 21.76 -41.84
N GLY A 666 -7.65 20.46 -42.09
CA GLY A 666 -6.78 19.60 -42.88
C GLY A 666 -5.74 18.83 -42.06
N HIS A 667 -5.76 18.95 -40.73
CA HIS A 667 -4.80 18.38 -39.79
C HIS A 667 -5.43 17.56 -38.65
N ASP A 668 -6.66 17.06 -38.85
CA ASP A 668 -7.40 16.31 -37.82
C ASP A 668 -7.25 14.78 -37.93
N LEU A 669 -7.77 14.08 -36.91
CA LEU A 669 -8.20 12.70 -37.05
C LEU A 669 -9.51 12.60 -37.84
N TYR A 670 -9.70 11.47 -38.52
CA TYR A 670 -10.91 11.09 -39.23
C TYR A 670 -11.35 9.70 -38.79
N LEU A 671 -12.58 9.62 -38.31
CA LEU A 671 -13.22 8.39 -37.84
C LEU A 671 -14.40 8.07 -38.75
N ALA A 672 -14.47 6.85 -39.29
CA ALA A 672 -15.56 6.43 -40.17
C ALA A 672 -16.06 5.02 -39.86
N VAL A 673 -17.36 4.80 -40.10
CA VAL A 673 -18.05 3.52 -39.99
C VAL A 673 -18.80 3.26 -41.27
N PHE A 674 -18.53 2.12 -41.90
CA PHE A 674 -19.20 1.66 -43.10
C PHE A 674 -20.15 0.52 -42.79
N ASP A 675 -21.26 0.48 -43.53
CA ASP A 675 -22.21 -0.62 -43.44
C ASP A 675 -21.64 -1.90 -44.04
N ILE A 676 -22.24 -3.02 -43.63
CA ILE A 676 -21.99 -4.36 -44.15
C ILE A 676 -21.83 -4.33 -45.67
N ASN A 677 -20.84 -5.07 -46.17
CA ASN A 677 -20.53 -5.18 -47.60
C ASN A 677 -20.28 -3.84 -48.32
N MET A 678 -19.83 -2.81 -47.60
CA MET A 678 -19.67 -1.45 -48.15
C MET A 678 -20.97 -0.93 -48.78
N ASN A 679 -22.13 -1.15 -48.15
CA ASN A 679 -23.41 -0.64 -48.67
C ASN A 679 -23.56 0.89 -48.57
N GLY A 680 -22.85 1.52 -47.62
CA GLY A 680 -22.97 2.94 -47.33
C GLY A 680 -21.99 3.41 -46.26
N LEU A 681 -21.81 4.73 -46.18
CA LEU A 681 -21.13 5.38 -45.07
C LEU A 681 -22.15 5.64 -43.95
N SER A 682 -22.02 4.88 -42.87
CA SER A 682 -22.93 4.83 -41.72
C SER A 682 -22.70 6.03 -40.79
N TYR A 683 -21.43 6.35 -40.53
CA TYR A 683 -21.01 7.50 -39.72
C TYR A 683 -19.63 7.97 -40.16
N ALA A 684 -19.37 9.27 -40.11
CA ALA A 684 -18.04 9.84 -40.29
C ALA A 684 -17.94 11.20 -39.64
N THR A 685 -16.81 11.47 -38.99
CA THR A 685 -16.50 12.72 -38.29
C THR A 685 -15.00 13.01 -38.32
N TYR A 686 -14.65 14.29 -38.20
CA TYR A 686 -13.31 14.70 -37.80
C TYR A 686 -13.15 14.70 -36.28
N TYR A 687 -11.91 14.84 -35.81
CA TYR A 687 -11.59 15.16 -34.42
C TYR A 687 -10.22 15.83 -34.32
N GLY A 688 -10.18 17.08 -33.87
CA GLY A 688 -8.94 17.79 -33.63
C GLY A 688 -9.17 19.29 -33.43
N GLY A 689 -8.07 20.01 -33.25
CA GLY A 689 -8.04 21.43 -32.93
C GLY A 689 -8.36 22.30 -34.14
N ALA A 690 -8.02 23.59 -34.03
CA ALA A 690 -8.23 24.54 -35.12
C ALA A 690 -6.90 25.14 -35.64
N VAL A 691 -5.78 24.77 -35.01
CA VAL A 691 -4.46 25.36 -35.24
C VAL A 691 -3.38 24.29 -35.26
N SER A 692 -3.39 23.41 -34.26
CA SER A 692 -2.36 22.38 -34.09
C SER A 692 -2.51 21.26 -35.12
N PRO A 693 -1.40 20.73 -35.65
CA PRO A 693 -1.46 19.54 -36.47
C PRO A 693 -1.54 18.28 -35.59
N GLU A 694 -2.75 17.85 -35.26
CA GLU A 694 -2.97 16.59 -34.55
C GLU A 694 -2.57 15.38 -35.39
N HIS A 695 -1.79 14.49 -34.79
CA HIS A 695 -1.31 13.29 -35.48
C HIS A 695 -0.98 12.18 -34.49
N VAL A 696 -0.72 10.99 -35.02
CA VAL A 696 -0.23 9.84 -34.24
C VAL A 696 1.13 9.44 -34.81
N ASP A 697 2.12 9.27 -33.94
CA ASP A 697 3.53 9.03 -34.30
C ASP A 697 3.79 7.56 -34.66
N GLY A 698 3.04 7.05 -35.63
CA GLY A 698 3.09 5.65 -36.02
C GLY A 698 2.29 4.80 -35.06
N GLY A 699 2.77 3.59 -34.76
CA GLY A 699 2.13 2.66 -33.85
C GLY A 699 0.72 2.20 -34.24
N THR A 700 0.11 1.44 -33.32
CA THR A 700 -1.18 0.78 -33.53
C THR A 700 -2.14 1.12 -32.39
N SER A 701 -3.23 1.81 -32.70
CA SER A 701 -4.35 2.05 -31.79
C SER A 701 -5.49 1.08 -32.08
N ARG A 702 -6.39 0.88 -31.12
CA ARG A 702 -7.41 -0.19 -31.20
C ARG A 702 -8.84 0.30 -31.07
N PHE A 703 -9.74 -0.46 -31.69
CA PHE A 703 -11.14 -0.46 -31.30
C PHE A 703 -11.41 -1.61 -30.32
N ASP A 704 -12.35 -1.42 -29.39
CA ASP A 704 -12.93 -2.56 -28.67
C ASP A 704 -14.05 -3.24 -29.46
N ARG A 705 -14.40 -4.45 -29.06
CA ARG A 705 -15.48 -5.24 -29.68
C ARG A 705 -16.85 -4.55 -29.64
N ARG A 706 -17.01 -3.47 -28.86
CA ARG A 706 -18.24 -2.66 -28.81
C ARG A 706 -18.23 -1.55 -29.88
N GLY A 707 -17.17 -1.50 -30.70
CA GLY A 707 -16.95 -0.50 -31.72
C GLY A 707 -16.31 0.78 -31.19
N ARG A 708 -15.81 0.84 -29.95
CA ARG A 708 -15.23 2.08 -29.40
C ARG A 708 -13.78 2.23 -29.79
N VAL A 709 -13.37 3.38 -30.31
CA VAL A 709 -11.96 3.66 -30.62
C VAL A 709 -11.26 4.27 -29.41
N TYR A 710 -10.00 3.87 -29.21
CA TYR A 710 -9.07 4.43 -28.23
C TYR A 710 -7.88 4.97 -29.01
N GLN A 711 -7.52 6.25 -28.84
CA GLN A 711 -6.38 6.87 -29.53
C GLN A 711 -5.45 7.56 -28.54
N SER A 712 -4.15 7.56 -28.88
CA SER A 712 -3.10 8.36 -28.27
C SER A 712 -2.51 9.26 -29.35
N VAL A 713 -2.56 10.57 -29.17
CA VAL A 713 -2.41 11.57 -30.23
C VAL A 713 -1.40 12.62 -29.79
N CYS A 714 -0.46 12.97 -30.65
CA CYS A 714 0.32 14.20 -30.53
C CYS A 714 -0.60 15.41 -30.72
N ALA A 715 -0.96 16.06 -29.62
CA ALA A 715 -2.00 17.08 -29.58
C ALA A 715 -1.48 18.41 -29.03
N GLY A 716 -2.11 19.53 -29.45
CA GLY A 716 -1.74 20.86 -28.96
C GLY A 716 -0.32 21.29 -29.33
N CYS A 717 0.26 20.69 -30.36
CA CYS A 717 1.63 20.94 -30.80
C CYS A 717 1.90 22.41 -31.05
N GLN A 718 3.15 22.84 -30.80
CA GLN A 718 3.56 24.25 -30.86
C GLN A 718 2.97 25.10 -29.72
N ASN A 719 2.77 24.48 -28.54
CA ASN A 719 2.30 25.16 -27.32
C ASN A 719 0.90 25.77 -27.48
N ASN A 720 -0.02 25.00 -28.07
CA ASN A 720 -1.43 25.37 -28.20
C ASN A 720 -2.30 24.51 -27.27
N ASP A 721 -3.37 25.13 -26.76
CA ASP A 721 -4.41 24.50 -25.93
C ASP A 721 -5.71 24.29 -26.76
N ASP A 722 -5.61 23.68 -27.94
CA ASP A 722 -6.71 23.62 -28.90
C ASP A 722 -7.26 22.22 -29.21
N PHE A 723 -6.62 21.15 -28.72
CA PHE A 723 -7.20 19.80 -28.83
C PHE A 723 -8.53 19.75 -28.07
N PRO A 724 -9.62 19.28 -28.69
CA PRO A 724 -10.90 19.20 -28.00
C PRO A 724 -10.79 18.25 -26.80
N THR A 725 -10.94 18.79 -25.60
CA THR A 725 -10.94 18.03 -24.34
C THR A 725 -12.33 17.98 -23.73
N SER A 726 -12.56 16.96 -22.90
CA SER A 726 -13.81 16.80 -22.18
C SER A 726 -13.93 17.73 -20.98
N PRO A 727 -15.12 18.25 -20.68
CA PRO A 727 -15.35 18.87 -19.39
C PRO A 727 -15.06 17.88 -18.26
N GLY A 728 -14.20 18.30 -17.34
CA GLY A 728 -13.70 17.43 -16.27
C GLY A 728 -12.56 16.50 -16.68
N ALA A 729 -12.01 16.64 -17.90
CA ALA A 729 -10.79 15.95 -18.32
C ALA A 729 -9.67 16.11 -17.29
N TRP A 730 -8.86 15.05 -17.15
CA TRP A 730 -7.66 15.03 -16.30
C TRP A 730 -6.79 16.28 -16.53
N SER A 731 -6.54 16.63 -17.80
CA SER A 731 -5.98 17.91 -18.19
C SER A 731 -6.69 18.45 -19.43
N ALA A 732 -7.17 19.69 -19.32
CA ALA A 732 -7.76 20.44 -20.42
C ALA A 732 -6.73 21.31 -21.18
N THR A 733 -5.47 21.34 -20.72
CA THR A 733 -4.40 22.18 -21.28
C THR A 733 -3.18 21.35 -21.64
N ASN A 734 -2.50 21.78 -22.70
CA ASN A 734 -1.13 21.43 -22.99
C ASN A 734 -0.21 22.28 -22.08
N ASN A 735 0.37 21.64 -21.06
CA ASN A 735 1.30 22.30 -20.15
C ASN A 735 2.75 22.30 -20.67
N SER A 736 3.02 21.65 -21.80
CA SER A 736 4.35 21.54 -22.39
C SER A 736 4.62 22.67 -23.37
N THR A 737 5.90 22.98 -23.60
CA THR A 737 6.32 23.97 -24.61
C THR A 737 6.25 23.45 -26.05
N GLY A 738 5.84 22.19 -26.24
CA GLY A 738 5.78 21.49 -27.53
C GLY A 738 4.41 20.88 -27.75
N CYS A 739 4.36 19.57 -27.96
CA CYS A 739 3.13 18.78 -27.99
C CYS A 739 2.86 18.15 -26.62
N ASN A 740 1.62 17.71 -26.44
CA ASN A 740 1.22 16.83 -25.35
C ASN A 740 0.52 15.62 -25.92
N ASN A 741 0.63 14.48 -25.25
CA ASN A 741 -0.18 13.32 -25.54
C ASN A 741 -1.63 13.65 -25.17
N GLY A 742 -2.49 13.77 -26.18
CA GLY A 742 -3.93 13.81 -26.08
C GLY A 742 -4.49 12.40 -26.29
N VAL A 743 -5.38 11.96 -25.42
CA VAL A 743 -6.10 10.71 -25.60
C VAL A 743 -7.57 10.99 -25.90
N LEU A 744 -8.19 10.15 -26.72
CA LEU A 744 -9.64 10.18 -26.92
C LEU A 744 -10.22 8.77 -26.91
N LYS A 745 -11.46 8.69 -26.42
CA LYS A 745 -12.31 7.52 -26.46
C LYS A 745 -13.63 7.89 -27.15
N PHE A 746 -13.89 7.32 -28.32
CA PHE A 746 -15.11 7.59 -29.09
C PHE A 746 -16.02 6.36 -29.09
N ASP A 747 -17.28 6.52 -28.67
CA ASP A 747 -18.26 5.43 -28.62
C ASP A 747 -19.30 5.59 -29.73
N PHE A 748 -19.37 4.61 -30.63
CA PHE A 748 -20.30 4.60 -31.76
C PHE A 748 -21.66 3.97 -31.39
N ASP A 749 -21.82 3.48 -30.15
CA ASP A 749 -23.06 2.98 -29.56
C ASP A 749 -23.78 1.93 -30.45
N ALA A 750 -23.00 0.93 -30.88
CA ALA A 750 -23.52 -0.21 -31.64
C ALA A 750 -24.32 -1.13 -30.69
N PRO A 751 -25.55 -1.55 -31.05
CA PRO A 751 -26.39 -2.42 -30.23
C PRO A 751 -25.89 -3.88 -30.35
N LEU A 752 -24.73 -4.14 -29.75
CA LEU A 752 -24.05 -5.43 -29.73
C LEU A 752 -24.27 -6.11 -28.38
N VAL A 753 -24.50 -7.43 -28.41
CA VAL A 753 -24.30 -8.24 -27.20
C VAL A 753 -22.81 -8.52 -27.11
N ILE A 754 -22.15 -8.07 -26.06
CA ILE A 754 -20.76 -8.44 -25.80
C ILE A 754 -20.74 -9.20 -24.49
N ALA A 755 -20.30 -10.45 -24.53
CA ALA A 755 -20.11 -11.25 -23.34
C ALA A 755 -18.75 -10.90 -22.72
N ALA A 756 -18.74 -10.64 -21.43
CA ALA A 756 -17.50 -10.44 -20.68
C ALA A 756 -17.74 -10.80 -19.22
N PHE A 757 -16.70 -11.33 -18.57
CA PHE A 757 -16.74 -11.56 -17.12
C PHE A 757 -15.36 -11.62 -16.51
N THR A 758 -15.31 -11.40 -15.20
CA THR A 758 -14.11 -11.60 -14.39
C THR A 758 -14.39 -12.59 -13.27
N ALA A 759 -13.33 -13.28 -12.85
CA ALA A 759 -13.28 -14.18 -11.72
C ALA A 759 -11.90 -14.06 -11.04
N PRO A 760 -11.80 -14.27 -9.72
CA PRO A 760 -10.51 -14.36 -9.04
C PRO A 760 -9.67 -15.51 -9.63
N ASP A 761 -8.36 -15.32 -9.75
CA ASP A 761 -7.39 -16.36 -10.13
C ASP A 761 -6.04 -15.98 -9.49
N PRO A 762 -5.34 -16.87 -8.76
CA PRO A 762 -5.64 -18.28 -8.47
C PRO A 762 -6.69 -18.54 -7.38
N ILE A 763 -7.32 -19.73 -7.38
CA ILE A 763 -8.39 -20.15 -6.46
C ILE A 763 -8.03 -21.50 -5.79
N CYS A 764 -8.36 -21.68 -4.51
CA CYS A 764 -8.22 -22.97 -3.82
C CYS A 764 -9.47 -23.85 -3.97
N ALA A 765 -9.30 -25.16 -4.14
CA ALA A 765 -10.39 -26.13 -4.10
C ALA A 765 -11.21 -25.99 -2.80
N GLY A 766 -12.53 -26.04 -2.90
CA GLY A 766 -13.47 -25.84 -1.80
C GLY A 766 -13.84 -24.37 -1.50
N ALA A 767 -13.14 -23.39 -2.08
CA ALA A 767 -13.50 -21.98 -1.95
C ALA A 767 -14.72 -21.62 -2.84
N SER A 768 -15.54 -20.65 -2.38
CA SER A 768 -16.63 -20.08 -3.18
C SER A 768 -16.09 -18.99 -4.10
N VAL A 769 -16.12 -19.25 -5.41
CA VAL A 769 -15.72 -18.34 -6.48
C VAL A 769 -16.90 -17.44 -6.83
N SER A 770 -16.67 -16.12 -6.90
CA SER A 770 -17.68 -15.16 -7.35
C SER A 770 -17.37 -14.70 -8.78
N PHE A 771 -18.27 -14.98 -9.71
CA PHE A 771 -18.14 -14.55 -11.11
C PHE A 771 -18.90 -13.24 -11.30
N THR A 772 -18.19 -12.21 -11.76
CA THR A 772 -18.78 -10.90 -12.03
C THR A 772 -19.00 -10.73 -13.52
N ASN A 773 -20.25 -10.53 -13.90
CA ASN A 773 -20.63 -10.34 -15.30
C ASN A 773 -20.41 -8.89 -15.73
N LEU A 774 -19.62 -8.72 -16.77
CA LEU A 774 -19.29 -7.45 -17.40
C LEU A 774 -19.94 -7.31 -18.79
N SER A 775 -20.82 -8.24 -19.16
CA SER A 775 -21.47 -8.26 -20.46
C SER A 775 -22.31 -7.01 -20.70
N SER A 776 -22.33 -6.55 -21.94
CA SER A 776 -23.13 -5.40 -22.38
C SER A 776 -24.12 -5.81 -23.47
N GLY A 777 -25.24 -5.08 -23.56
CA GLY A 777 -26.26 -5.31 -24.58
C GLY A 777 -27.04 -6.62 -24.46
N ALA A 778 -26.85 -7.40 -23.39
CA ALA A 778 -27.51 -8.69 -23.19
C ALA A 778 -28.68 -8.63 -22.20
N THR A 779 -29.70 -9.46 -22.43
CA THR A 779 -30.85 -9.67 -21.53
C THR A 779 -30.93 -11.08 -20.97
N GLY A 780 -30.21 -12.04 -21.56
CA GLY A 780 -30.05 -13.41 -21.08
C GLY A 780 -28.59 -13.75 -20.82
N HIS A 781 -28.35 -14.61 -19.82
CA HIS A 781 -27.03 -15.12 -19.46
C HIS A 781 -27.10 -16.63 -19.17
N PHE A 782 -26.09 -17.36 -19.64
CA PHE A 782 -25.91 -18.78 -19.38
C PHE A 782 -24.44 -19.08 -19.12
N TRP A 783 -24.17 -19.68 -17.97
CA TRP A 783 -22.84 -20.01 -17.49
C TRP A 783 -22.61 -21.51 -17.55
N GLU A 784 -21.43 -21.90 -18.01
CA GLU A 784 -20.90 -23.25 -17.93
C GLU A 784 -19.58 -23.17 -17.17
N PHE A 785 -19.47 -23.83 -16.01
CA PHE A 785 -18.31 -23.68 -15.12
C PHE A 785 -17.14 -24.61 -15.45
N GLY A 786 -17.26 -25.43 -16.50
CA GLY A 786 -16.22 -26.38 -16.94
C GLY A 786 -16.20 -27.71 -16.17
N ASP A 787 -16.94 -27.84 -15.06
CA ASP A 787 -17.07 -29.07 -14.25
C ASP A 787 -18.40 -29.82 -14.47
N GLY A 788 -19.17 -29.38 -15.47
CA GLY A 788 -20.50 -29.90 -15.80
C GLY A 788 -21.67 -29.18 -15.09
N SER A 789 -21.39 -28.27 -14.16
CA SER A 789 -22.41 -27.41 -13.55
C SER A 789 -22.65 -26.14 -14.38
N THR A 790 -23.84 -25.54 -14.22
CA THR A 790 -24.30 -24.39 -15.00
C THR A 790 -25.11 -23.41 -14.16
N SER A 791 -25.28 -22.18 -14.65
CA SER A 791 -26.14 -21.16 -14.03
C SER A 791 -26.76 -20.22 -15.07
N THR A 792 -27.91 -19.64 -14.75
CA THR A 792 -28.53 -18.56 -15.54
C THR A 792 -28.58 -17.22 -14.79
N SER A 793 -27.96 -17.16 -13.60
CA SER A 793 -27.88 -15.93 -12.82
C SER A 793 -26.97 -14.93 -13.51
N THR A 794 -27.28 -13.63 -13.42
CA THR A 794 -26.47 -12.58 -14.02
C THR A 794 -25.02 -12.66 -13.54
N SER A 795 -24.78 -12.79 -12.23
CA SER A 795 -23.44 -12.95 -11.64
C SER A 795 -23.49 -14.06 -10.57
N PRO A 796 -23.12 -15.30 -10.91
CA PRO A 796 -23.24 -16.44 -10.02
C PRO A 796 -22.03 -16.59 -9.07
N THR A 797 -22.23 -17.36 -8.00
CA THR A 797 -21.14 -17.96 -7.22
C THR A 797 -21.08 -19.46 -7.48
N HIS A 798 -19.88 -20.04 -7.53
CA HIS A 798 -19.68 -21.48 -7.73
C HIS A 798 -18.50 -22.01 -6.90
N THR A 799 -18.53 -23.29 -6.51
CA THR A 799 -17.48 -23.93 -5.71
C THR A 799 -16.97 -25.16 -6.44
N TYR A 800 -15.65 -25.19 -6.70
CA TYR A 800 -14.96 -26.33 -7.30
C TYR A 800 -14.44 -27.26 -6.20
N SER A 801 -14.84 -28.53 -6.21
CA SER A 801 -14.42 -29.50 -5.19
C SER A 801 -13.07 -30.16 -5.45
N GLU A 802 -12.65 -30.23 -6.72
CA GLU A 802 -11.43 -30.90 -7.13
C GLU A 802 -10.46 -29.90 -7.77
N PRO A 803 -9.14 -30.02 -7.51
CA PRO A 803 -8.14 -29.21 -8.20
C PRO A 803 -8.09 -29.55 -9.69
N GLY A 804 -7.76 -28.55 -10.50
CA GLY A 804 -7.69 -28.69 -11.94
C GLY A 804 -7.86 -27.36 -12.66
N THR A 805 -7.71 -27.42 -13.98
CA THR A 805 -7.93 -26.29 -14.87
C THR A 805 -9.34 -26.38 -15.45
N TYR A 806 -10.14 -25.33 -15.26
CA TYR A 806 -11.54 -25.31 -15.71
C TYR A 806 -11.75 -24.19 -16.73
N VAL A 807 -12.40 -24.53 -17.83
CA VAL A 807 -12.79 -23.57 -18.88
C VAL A 807 -14.20 -23.08 -18.58
N VAL A 808 -14.30 -21.85 -18.06
CA VAL A 808 -15.58 -21.20 -17.75
C VAL A 808 -16.08 -20.45 -18.97
N ARG A 809 -17.35 -20.66 -19.33
CA ARG A 809 -18.01 -20.02 -20.48
C ARG A 809 -19.22 -19.22 -19.99
N LEU A 810 -19.33 -17.97 -20.43
CA LEU A 810 -20.53 -17.14 -20.30
C LEU A 810 -21.09 -16.87 -21.68
N THR A 811 -22.27 -17.41 -21.99
CA THR A 811 -23.08 -17.01 -23.13
C THR A 811 -24.06 -15.92 -22.71
N SER A 812 -23.88 -14.73 -23.25
CA SER A 812 -24.81 -13.61 -23.09
C SER A 812 -25.64 -13.45 -24.36
N SER A 813 -26.93 -13.14 -24.24
CA SER A 813 -27.84 -13.07 -25.40
C SER A 813 -28.86 -11.94 -25.33
N ASP A 814 -29.18 -11.38 -26.49
CA ASP A 814 -30.34 -10.53 -26.74
C ASP A 814 -30.84 -10.81 -28.17
N PRO A 815 -32.04 -11.38 -28.35
CA PRO A 815 -32.60 -11.65 -29.67
C PRO A 815 -32.78 -10.41 -30.57
N ASN A 816 -32.64 -9.20 -30.03
CA ASN A 816 -32.73 -7.95 -30.78
C ASN A 816 -31.36 -7.33 -31.11
N SER A 817 -30.25 -7.87 -30.60
CA SER A 817 -28.91 -7.48 -31.08
C SER A 817 -28.63 -8.14 -32.43
N CYS A 818 -27.75 -7.54 -33.24
CA CYS A 818 -27.45 -8.10 -34.56
C CYS A 818 -26.68 -9.43 -34.50
N ASN A 819 -25.85 -9.63 -33.47
CA ASN A 819 -25.18 -10.90 -33.23
C ASN A 819 -26.03 -11.92 -32.45
N GLY A 820 -27.15 -11.50 -31.83
CA GLY A 820 -28.08 -12.32 -31.06
C GLY A 820 -27.55 -12.85 -29.73
N GLN A 821 -26.28 -13.29 -29.70
CA GLN A 821 -25.56 -13.73 -28.52
C GLN A 821 -24.04 -13.58 -28.72
N ASP A 822 -23.31 -13.58 -27.63
CA ASP A 822 -21.85 -13.62 -27.60
C ASP A 822 -21.38 -14.54 -26.48
N ILE A 823 -20.14 -15.05 -26.59
CA ILE A 823 -19.56 -16.01 -25.65
C ILE A 823 -18.21 -15.51 -25.15
N ALA A 824 -18.12 -15.28 -23.84
CA ALA A 824 -16.86 -15.08 -23.15
C ALA A 824 -16.36 -16.41 -22.60
N VAL A 825 -15.06 -16.66 -22.73
CA VAL A 825 -14.39 -17.86 -22.21
C VAL A 825 -13.21 -17.44 -21.37
N ARG A 826 -13.08 -17.99 -20.16
CA ARG A 826 -11.90 -17.80 -19.30
C ARG A 826 -11.50 -19.13 -18.68
N THR A 827 -10.22 -19.42 -18.73
CA THR A 827 -9.63 -20.55 -18.00
C THR A 827 -9.29 -20.09 -16.59
N ILE A 828 -9.68 -20.87 -15.58
CA ILE A 828 -9.29 -20.63 -14.18
C ILE A 828 -8.56 -21.86 -13.63
N VAL A 829 -7.59 -21.63 -12.75
CA VAL A 829 -6.84 -22.70 -12.10
C VAL A 829 -7.33 -22.87 -10.68
N ILE A 830 -7.84 -24.07 -10.38
CA ILE A 830 -8.19 -24.48 -9.02
C ILE A 830 -7.02 -25.28 -8.47
N GLU A 831 -6.29 -24.68 -7.55
CA GLU A 831 -5.19 -25.31 -6.84
C GLU A 831 -5.72 -26.27 -5.77
N PRO A 832 -4.94 -27.30 -5.37
CA PRO A 832 -5.31 -28.18 -4.26
C PRO A 832 -5.60 -27.37 -3.00
N ASP A 833 -6.56 -27.84 -2.20
CA ASP A 833 -6.89 -27.22 -0.93
C ASP A 833 -5.64 -27.12 -0.03
N ALA A 834 -5.61 -26.08 0.81
CA ALA A 834 -4.49 -25.81 1.70
C ALA A 834 -4.25 -27.03 2.61
N PRO A 835 -3.01 -27.53 2.71
CA PRO A 835 -2.74 -28.64 3.61
C PRO A 835 -2.95 -28.17 5.05
N ALA A 836 -3.74 -28.91 5.84
CA ALA A 836 -4.00 -28.52 7.21
C ALA A 836 -2.69 -28.51 8.02
N VAL A 837 -2.49 -27.48 8.84
CA VAL A 837 -1.36 -27.38 9.75
C VAL A 837 -1.87 -27.17 11.16
N ILE A 838 -1.26 -27.88 12.10
CA ILE A 838 -1.51 -27.71 13.53
C ILE A 838 -0.16 -27.40 14.19
N ALA A 839 0.00 -26.18 14.68
CA ALA A 839 1.11 -25.81 15.53
C ALA A 839 1.00 -26.58 16.86
N MET A 840 2.13 -26.79 17.53
CA MET A 840 2.09 -27.36 18.89
C MET A 840 1.22 -26.50 19.82
N ASN A 841 0.73 -27.10 20.90
CA ASN A 841 -0.09 -26.38 21.88
C ASN A 841 0.67 -25.22 22.52
N ASP A 842 -0.08 -24.18 22.90
CA ASP A 842 0.40 -23.08 23.73
C ASP A 842 1.19 -23.60 24.93
N THR A 843 2.39 -23.07 25.11
CA THR A 843 3.38 -23.62 26.03
C THR A 843 3.85 -22.56 27.01
N LEU A 844 3.71 -22.85 28.31
CA LEU A 844 4.29 -22.08 29.39
C LEU A 844 5.62 -22.69 29.80
N ILE A 845 6.71 -21.91 29.73
CA ILE A 845 8.04 -22.33 30.16
C ILE A 845 8.35 -21.73 31.54
N CYS A 846 8.70 -22.60 32.48
CA CYS A 846 9.08 -22.24 33.85
C CYS A 846 10.61 -22.30 34.05
N GLY A 847 11.20 -21.24 34.62
CA GLY A 847 12.62 -21.22 35.02
C GLY A 847 13.63 -21.15 33.86
N PRO A 848 14.94 -21.14 34.17
CA PRO A 848 15.98 -21.02 33.15
C PRO A 848 16.16 -22.35 32.40
N ASN A 849 15.83 -22.36 31.10
CA ASN A 849 16.09 -23.48 30.21
C ASN A 849 16.70 -23.03 28.88
N ILE A 850 17.55 -23.90 28.33
CA ILE A 850 18.24 -23.76 27.05
C ILE A 850 17.33 -24.34 25.96
N ALA A 851 17.12 -23.57 24.88
CA ALA A 851 16.50 -23.94 23.60
C ALA A 851 15.18 -24.75 23.62
N LEU A 852 14.08 -24.15 23.13
CA LEU A 852 12.81 -24.86 22.88
C LEU A 852 12.71 -25.24 21.40
N ILE A 853 12.34 -26.48 21.07
CA ILE A 853 11.95 -26.83 19.69
C ILE A 853 10.47 -26.49 19.52
N VAL A 854 10.18 -25.51 18.68
CA VAL A 854 8.82 -25.13 18.30
C VAL A 854 8.49 -25.85 17.00
N GLY A 855 7.43 -26.65 16.99
CA GLY A 855 7.08 -27.51 15.87
C GLY A 855 5.61 -27.48 15.50
N ALA A 856 5.32 -27.87 14.27
CA ALA A 856 3.98 -28.03 13.73
C ALA A 856 3.85 -29.40 13.05
N GLN A 857 2.63 -29.91 12.99
CA GLN A 857 2.28 -31.08 12.21
C GLN A 857 1.47 -30.62 11.00
N GLY A 858 2.00 -30.86 9.80
CA GLY A 858 1.20 -30.78 8.59
C GLY A 858 0.47 -32.09 8.32
N PHE A 859 -0.76 -31.99 7.84
CA PHE A 859 -1.57 -33.11 7.39
C PHE A 859 -1.75 -33.01 5.88
N GLY A 860 -1.69 -34.16 5.18
CA GLY A 860 -1.89 -34.21 3.74
C GLY A 860 -0.61 -33.93 2.94
N THR A 861 -0.67 -32.98 2.02
CA THR A 861 0.34 -32.74 0.95
C THR A 861 1.34 -31.63 1.28
N ALA A 862 1.39 -31.12 2.51
CA ALA A 862 2.34 -30.06 2.90
C ALA A 862 3.80 -30.49 2.64
N THR A 863 4.50 -29.70 1.83
CA THR A 863 5.92 -29.89 1.51
C THR A 863 6.78 -28.73 2.00
N ASN A 864 6.20 -27.58 2.35
CA ASN A 864 6.90 -26.38 2.83
C ASN A 864 6.25 -25.82 4.10
N TYR A 865 7.07 -25.30 5.02
CA TYR A 865 6.67 -24.69 6.29
C TYR A 865 7.46 -23.40 6.51
N VAL A 866 6.78 -22.27 6.70
CA VAL A 866 7.45 -21.00 7.04
C VAL A 866 7.02 -20.62 8.44
N TRP A 867 7.96 -20.48 9.36
CA TRP A 867 7.74 -19.96 10.70
C TRP A 867 8.06 -18.47 10.75
N SER A 868 7.22 -17.68 11.42
CA SER A 868 7.37 -16.22 11.51
C SER A 868 6.93 -15.70 12.89
N THR A 869 7.48 -14.56 13.29
CA THR A 869 6.97 -13.80 14.44
C THR A 869 5.74 -12.94 14.09
N SER A 870 5.38 -12.85 12.80
CA SER A 870 4.26 -12.08 12.26
C SER A 870 3.24 -12.97 11.55
N ASN A 871 1.97 -12.62 11.63
CA ASN A 871 0.91 -13.27 10.85
C ASN A 871 0.95 -12.92 9.35
N THR A 872 1.76 -11.92 8.94
CA THR A 872 2.03 -11.58 7.54
C THR A 872 3.29 -12.22 6.99
N PHE A 873 4.03 -13.00 7.79
CA PHE A 873 5.25 -13.70 7.39
C PHE A 873 6.35 -12.76 6.84
N ASN A 874 6.58 -11.63 7.53
CA ASN A 874 7.62 -10.65 7.17
C ASN A 874 9.05 -11.12 7.53
N ASP A 875 9.17 -12.22 8.28
CA ASP A 875 10.42 -12.85 8.69
C ASP A 875 10.27 -14.38 8.61
N THR A 876 11.40 -15.07 8.43
CA THR A 876 11.48 -16.54 8.39
C THR A 876 12.38 -17.05 9.50
N LEU A 877 11.84 -17.91 10.37
CA LEU A 877 12.51 -18.41 11.57
C LEU A 877 13.15 -19.80 11.40
N ASN A 878 12.70 -20.56 10.39
CA ASN A 878 13.20 -21.91 10.10
C ASN A 878 13.99 -21.92 8.78
N ALA A 879 15.12 -22.61 8.77
CA ALA A 879 15.94 -22.81 7.58
C ALA A 879 16.55 -24.22 7.61
N PRO A 880 16.28 -25.07 6.61
CA PRO A 880 15.50 -24.84 5.38
C PRO A 880 13.98 -24.69 5.63
N GLU A 881 13.27 -24.00 4.71
CA GLU A 881 11.80 -23.82 4.76
C GLU A 881 11.01 -25.14 4.65
N LEU A 882 11.67 -26.26 4.38
CA LEU A 882 11.05 -27.59 4.43
C LEU A 882 10.81 -28.08 5.87
N ASP A 883 11.47 -27.47 6.86
CA ASP A 883 11.44 -27.94 8.24
C ASP A 883 10.18 -27.44 8.97
N SER A 884 9.32 -28.39 9.36
CA SER A 884 8.12 -28.13 10.18
C SER A 884 8.41 -27.65 11.61
N ALA A 885 9.67 -27.54 12.01
CA ALA A 885 10.08 -27.11 13.34
C ALA A 885 11.34 -26.24 13.30
N PHE A 886 11.50 -25.39 14.29
CA PHE A 886 12.70 -24.59 14.51
C PHE A 886 13.12 -24.56 15.98
N VAL A 887 14.37 -24.18 16.24
CA VAL A 887 14.93 -24.07 17.59
C VAL A 887 14.86 -22.62 18.06
N LEU A 888 14.05 -22.36 19.08
CA LEU A 888 13.92 -21.07 19.74
C LEU A 888 14.95 -20.95 20.89
N SER A 889 16.04 -20.22 20.64
CA SER A 889 17.12 -20.00 21.61
C SER A 889 17.77 -18.61 21.43
N PRO A 890 17.67 -17.69 22.40
CA PRO A 890 17.01 -17.83 23.70
C PRO A 890 15.47 -17.89 23.57
N ILE A 891 14.79 -18.43 24.58
CA ILE A 891 13.33 -18.46 24.62
C ILE A 891 12.82 -17.04 24.86
N VAL A 892 12.04 -16.52 23.91
CA VAL A 892 11.37 -15.23 23.99
C VAL A 892 9.86 -15.48 24.03
N ALA A 893 9.15 -14.79 24.93
CA ALA A 893 7.70 -14.89 24.97
C ALA A 893 7.09 -14.18 23.76
N GLY A 894 6.12 -14.80 23.12
CA GLY A 894 5.51 -14.27 21.90
C GLY A 894 4.59 -15.28 21.22
N THR A 895 3.89 -14.81 20.20
CA THR A 895 3.13 -15.66 19.27
C THR A 895 3.99 -15.97 18.07
N TYR A 896 4.08 -17.25 17.73
CA TYR A 896 4.82 -17.74 16.57
C TYR A 896 3.83 -18.36 15.60
N HIS A 897 3.88 -17.92 14.35
CA HIS A 897 2.99 -18.35 13.28
C HIS A 897 3.70 -19.34 12.39
N VAL A 898 2.99 -20.37 11.95
CA VAL A 898 3.45 -21.31 10.92
C VAL A 898 2.52 -21.22 9.72
N ARG A 899 3.10 -21.18 8.52
CA ARG A 899 2.39 -21.31 7.24
C ARG A 899 2.85 -22.59 6.56
N ALA A 900 1.93 -23.53 6.32
CA ALA A 900 2.22 -24.74 5.57
C ALA A 900 1.64 -24.64 4.15
N SER A 901 2.43 -25.00 3.15
CA SER A 901 1.97 -25.12 1.76
C SER A 901 2.55 -26.37 1.09
N ASN A 902 2.02 -26.72 -0.07
CA ASN A 902 2.49 -27.83 -0.91
C ASN A 902 3.28 -27.35 -2.14
N GLY A 903 3.75 -26.10 -2.13
CA GLY A 903 4.30 -25.42 -3.31
C GLY A 903 3.26 -24.65 -4.14
N SER A 904 1.97 -24.72 -3.81
CA SER A 904 0.93 -23.84 -4.36
C SER A 904 0.77 -22.55 -3.53
N ILE A 905 -0.02 -21.61 -4.05
CA ILE A 905 -0.47 -20.40 -3.33
C ILE A 905 -1.42 -20.71 -2.17
N CYS A 906 -2.04 -21.88 -2.14
CA CYS A 906 -2.96 -22.28 -1.08
C CYS A 906 -2.18 -22.77 0.14
N ALA A 907 -2.24 -22.00 1.22
CA ALA A 907 -1.52 -22.28 2.45
C ALA A 907 -2.43 -22.18 3.67
N ALA A 908 -2.24 -23.09 4.63
CA ALA A 908 -2.89 -23.00 5.93
C ALA A 908 -1.95 -22.30 6.90
N THR A 909 -2.53 -21.54 7.83
CA THR A 909 -1.78 -20.92 8.92
C THR A 909 -2.31 -21.39 10.26
N ASP A 910 -1.40 -21.56 11.20
CA ASP A 910 -1.71 -21.76 12.61
C ASP A 910 -0.68 -21.03 13.46
N SER A 911 -0.87 -21.01 14.78
CA SER A 911 0.01 -20.32 15.70
C SER A 911 0.13 -21.01 17.04
N VAL A 912 1.27 -20.79 17.69
CA VAL A 912 1.51 -21.17 19.08
C VAL A 912 1.90 -19.95 19.90
N VAL A 913 1.34 -19.83 21.10
CA VAL A 913 1.74 -18.84 22.08
C VAL A 913 2.77 -19.46 23.03
N ILE A 914 3.96 -18.87 23.06
CA ILE A 914 5.00 -19.21 24.03
C ILE A 914 4.98 -18.16 25.14
N SER A 915 4.69 -18.61 26.37
CA SER A 915 4.72 -17.78 27.57
C SER A 915 5.90 -18.20 28.45
N THR A 916 6.48 -17.25 29.18
CA THR A 916 7.61 -17.50 30.09
C THR A 916 7.29 -17.00 31.50
N SER A 917 7.79 -17.70 32.52
CA SER A 917 7.56 -17.37 33.93
C SER A 917 8.78 -17.79 34.78
N LEU A 918 9.15 -16.94 35.74
CA LEU A 918 10.29 -17.14 36.67
C LEU A 918 11.66 -17.38 36.00
N VAL A 919 11.85 -16.97 34.74
CA VAL A 919 13.08 -17.26 33.97
C VAL A 919 14.31 -16.54 34.52
N ASN A 920 14.11 -15.39 35.17
CA ASN A 920 15.18 -14.55 35.73
C ASN A 920 15.19 -14.53 37.28
N ALA A 921 14.49 -15.47 37.93
CA ALA A 921 14.37 -15.49 39.39
C ALA A 921 15.74 -15.72 40.06
N LEU A 922 16.08 -14.87 41.04
CA LEU A 922 17.37 -14.90 41.75
C LEU A 922 17.20 -14.49 43.21
N VAL A 923 17.95 -15.13 44.11
CA VAL A 923 18.05 -14.78 45.54
C VAL A 923 19.42 -14.17 45.84
N GLN A 924 19.44 -13.07 46.61
CA GLN A 924 20.64 -12.33 47.04
C GLN A 924 20.48 -11.83 48.49
N GLY A 925 21.55 -11.40 49.17
CA GLY A 925 21.45 -10.89 50.54
C GLY A 925 22.78 -10.87 51.29
N ASP A 926 22.73 -10.52 52.57
CA ASP A 926 23.87 -10.60 53.49
C ASP A 926 24.28 -12.07 53.69
N THR A 927 25.56 -12.38 53.51
CA THR A 927 26.08 -13.77 53.61
C THR A 927 26.91 -14.02 54.87
N THR A 928 27.24 -13.00 55.65
CA THR A 928 28.02 -13.09 56.90
C THR A 928 27.56 -12.04 57.91
N ILE A 929 27.25 -12.44 59.15
CA ILE A 929 26.85 -11.56 60.26
C ILE A 929 27.50 -11.95 61.60
N CYS A 930 27.48 -11.05 62.58
CA CYS A 930 27.85 -11.38 63.95
C CYS A 930 26.69 -12.02 64.71
N ALA A 931 26.98 -12.85 65.71
CA ALA A 931 25.95 -13.35 66.62
C ALA A 931 25.12 -12.20 67.21
N GLN A 932 23.80 -12.39 67.21
CA GLN A 932 22.76 -11.44 67.66
C GLN A 932 22.49 -10.24 66.73
N ASP A 933 23.13 -10.14 65.56
CA ASP A 933 22.79 -9.15 64.52
C ASP A 933 21.69 -9.70 63.57
N THR A 934 21.09 -8.83 62.76
CA THR A 934 20.10 -9.19 61.74
C THR A 934 20.69 -9.11 60.33
N ALA A 935 20.25 -9.98 59.39
CA ALA A 935 20.61 -9.95 57.97
C ALA A 935 19.40 -9.69 57.06
N GLN A 936 19.62 -9.15 55.85
CA GLN A 936 18.61 -8.91 54.82
C GLN A 936 18.80 -9.85 53.60
N LEU A 937 17.72 -10.48 53.15
CA LEU A 937 17.63 -11.31 51.95
C LEU A 937 16.63 -10.70 50.95
N PHE A 938 16.93 -10.79 49.65
CA PHE A 938 16.17 -10.21 48.55
C PHE A 938 15.93 -11.22 47.43
N LEU A 939 14.72 -11.21 46.85
CA LEU A 939 14.33 -11.91 45.64
C LEU A 939 14.15 -10.93 44.48
N LEU A 940 14.76 -11.24 43.34
CA LEU A 940 14.65 -10.48 42.09
C LEU A 940 14.16 -11.37 40.95
N GLY A 941 13.60 -10.76 39.89
CA GLY A 941 13.24 -11.45 38.65
C GLY A 941 12.09 -12.47 38.75
N ILE A 942 11.23 -12.33 39.77
CA ILE A 942 10.00 -13.12 39.93
C ILE A 942 8.79 -12.40 39.31
N ASP A 943 7.75 -13.16 38.95
CA ASP A 943 6.55 -12.61 38.33
C ASP A 943 5.68 -11.86 39.36
N PRO A 944 5.03 -10.74 38.99
CA PRO A 944 4.14 -10.01 39.88
C PRO A 944 3.02 -10.90 40.45
N GLY A 945 2.83 -10.84 41.78
CA GLY A 945 1.79 -11.62 42.46
C GLY A 945 2.11 -13.11 42.64
N SER A 946 3.36 -13.52 42.47
CA SER A 946 3.85 -14.85 42.87
C SER A 946 3.73 -15.03 44.39
N SER A 947 3.37 -16.24 44.82
CA SER A 947 3.44 -16.68 46.22
C SER A 947 4.89 -16.98 46.58
N ILE A 948 5.36 -16.44 47.70
CA ILE A 948 6.74 -16.61 48.18
C ILE A 948 6.70 -17.31 49.53
N ASP A 949 7.65 -18.19 49.81
CA ASP A 949 7.82 -18.81 51.12
C ASP A 949 9.31 -18.98 51.43
N TRP A 950 9.79 -18.25 52.43
CA TRP A 950 11.15 -18.33 52.95
C TRP A 950 11.21 -19.31 54.11
N MET A 951 12.21 -20.20 54.12
CA MET A 951 12.45 -21.21 55.14
C MET A 951 13.87 -21.10 55.69
N PRO A 952 14.12 -21.40 56.98
CA PRO A 952 13.15 -21.81 58.00
C PRO A 952 12.28 -20.65 58.51
N ASN A 953 10.96 -20.85 58.57
CA ASN A 953 9.96 -19.77 58.81
C ASN A 953 10.09 -19.15 60.20
N ASP A 954 10.53 -19.92 61.18
CA ASP A 954 10.74 -19.52 62.58
C ASP A 954 11.91 -18.55 62.77
N GLU A 955 12.80 -18.44 61.79
CA GLU A 955 13.92 -17.49 61.80
C GLU A 955 13.68 -16.24 60.93
N ILE A 956 12.57 -16.18 60.20
CA ILE A 956 12.17 -14.99 59.42
C ILE A 956 11.49 -14.00 60.36
N LEU A 957 12.22 -12.96 60.78
CA LEU A 957 11.71 -11.94 61.69
C LEU A 957 10.64 -11.05 61.03
N ILE A 958 10.89 -10.62 59.80
CA ILE A 958 10.03 -9.72 59.03
C ILE A 958 10.11 -10.11 57.56
N GLY A 959 9.00 -10.02 56.82
CA GLY A 959 9.01 -10.15 55.36
C GLY A 959 8.74 -11.55 54.83
N GLN A 960 8.24 -12.49 55.66
CA GLN A 960 7.73 -13.77 55.17
C GLN A 960 6.63 -13.54 54.12
N GLY A 961 6.68 -14.31 53.03
CA GLY A 961 5.76 -14.14 51.90
C GLY A 961 6.04 -12.93 51.01
N THR A 962 7.15 -12.21 51.22
CA THR A 962 7.52 -11.03 50.43
C THR A 962 8.89 -11.20 49.77
N THR A 963 9.23 -10.31 48.84
CA THR A 963 10.53 -10.34 48.15
C THR A 963 11.71 -9.98 49.04
N ASN A 964 11.48 -9.37 50.21
CA ASN A 964 12.54 -8.94 51.13
C ASN A 964 12.30 -9.57 52.50
N ALA A 965 13.24 -10.39 52.98
CA ALA A 965 13.16 -11.05 54.28
C ALA A 965 14.28 -10.57 55.21
N THR A 966 13.93 -10.27 56.46
CA THR A 966 14.89 -9.98 57.53
C THR A 966 14.98 -11.19 58.45
N ILE A 967 16.20 -11.62 58.75
CA ILE A 967 16.51 -12.83 59.54
C ILE A 967 17.45 -12.48 60.70
N ALA A 968 17.48 -13.32 61.74
CA ALA A 968 18.46 -13.24 62.83
C ALA A 968 18.88 -14.66 63.28
N PRO A 969 19.69 -15.36 62.47
CA PRO A 969 20.14 -16.69 62.83
C PRO A 969 21.06 -16.68 64.06
N ASP A 970 20.83 -17.60 65.00
CA ASP A 970 21.70 -17.80 66.17
C ASP A 970 22.96 -18.63 65.83
N ALA A 971 22.98 -19.27 64.65
CA ALA A 971 24.11 -20.02 64.10
C ALA A 971 24.08 -19.98 62.56
N SER A 972 25.21 -20.24 61.90
CA SER A 972 25.28 -20.26 60.43
C SER A 972 24.19 -21.14 59.81
N THR A 973 23.31 -20.53 59.02
CA THR A 973 22.06 -21.15 58.54
C THR A 973 21.89 -20.94 57.04
N VAL A 974 21.31 -21.93 56.36
CA VAL A 974 20.97 -21.85 54.94
C VAL A 974 19.47 -21.58 54.83
N TYR A 975 19.12 -20.47 54.20
CA TYR A 975 17.75 -20.09 53.92
C TYR A 975 17.35 -20.59 52.55
N ALA A 976 16.24 -21.33 52.49
CA ALA A 976 15.62 -21.74 51.24
C ALA A 976 14.46 -20.78 50.93
N VAL A 977 14.19 -20.58 49.64
CA VAL A 977 13.05 -19.79 49.20
C VAL A 977 12.33 -20.52 48.09
N ASN A 978 11.02 -20.69 48.25
CA ASN A 978 10.13 -21.28 47.27
C ASN A 978 9.22 -20.19 46.72
N VAL A 979 9.12 -20.10 45.40
CA VAL A 979 8.29 -19.14 44.68
C VAL A 979 7.35 -19.91 43.78
N VAL A 980 6.05 -19.60 43.86
CA VAL A 980 5.01 -20.15 42.98
C VAL A 980 4.37 -18.98 42.22
N SER A 981 4.57 -18.90 40.90
CA SER A 981 3.93 -17.86 40.09
C SER A 981 2.42 -18.10 39.96
N GLN A 982 1.68 -17.08 39.53
CA GLN A 982 0.23 -17.20 39.31
C GLN A 982 -0.12 -18.20 38.19
N SER A 983 0.81 -18.43 37.27
CA SER A 983 0.69 -19.42 36.21
C SER A 983 1.05 -20.84 36.67
N GLY A 984 1.40 -21.02 37.96
CA GLY A 984 1.68 -22.31 38.58
C GLY A 984 3.14 -22.78 38.46
N CYS A 985 4.05 -21.97 37.92
CA CYS A 985 5.47 -22.30 37.87
C CYS A 985 6.07 -22.23 39.27
N THR A 986 6.89 -23.22 39.63
CA THR A 986 7.60 -23.26 40.90
C THR A 986 9.10 -23.06 40.68
N TRP A 987 9.71 -22.16 41.44
CA TRP A 987 11.15 -21.97 41.48
C TRP A 987 11.63 -21.99 42.93
N SER A 988 12.79 -22.59 43.17
CA SER A 988 13.38 -22.59 44.51
C SER A 988 14.87 -22.34 44.45
N SER A 989 15.40 -21.63 45.44
CA SER A 989 16.84 -21.45 45.60
C SER A 989 17.21 -21.36 47.09
N THR A 990 18.51 -21.37 47.36
CA THR A 990 19.06 -21.30 48.72
C THR A 990 20.15 -20.25 48.82
N ILE A 991 20.24 -19.58 49.97
CA ILE A 991 21.32 -18.65 50.32
C ILE A 991 21.84 -18.97 51.73
N GLY A 992 23.17 -19.09 51.86
CA GLY A 992 23.82 -19.36 53.14
C GLY A 992 24.20 -18.06 53.85
N VAL A 993 23.91 -17.97 55.15
CA VAL A 993 24.28 -16.86 56.03
C VAL A 993 25.12 -17.41 57.17
N GLU A 994 26.40 -17.01 57.21
CA GLU A 994 27.36 -17.43 58.22
C GLU A 994 27.30 -16.52 59.46
N VAL A 995 27.19 -17.09 60.66
CA VAL A 995 27.09 -16.35 61.93
C VAL A 995 28.36 -16.56 62.76
N SER A 996 29.06 -15.46 63.05
CA SER A 996 30.22 -15.48 63.94
C SER A 996 29.82 -15.73 65.40
N PRO A 997 30.57 -16.54 66.17
CA PRO A 997 30.31 -16.78 67.59
C PRO A 997 30.68 -15.59 68.51
N LEU A 998 31.21 -14.49 67.98
CA LEU A 998 31.62 -13.32 68.77
C LEU A 998 30.41 -12.51 69.26
N VAL A 999 29.99 -12.76 70.51
CA VAL A 999 28.88 -12.04 71.15
C VAL A 999 29.36 -10.78 71.86
N GLY A 1000 28.69 -9.64 71.65
CA GLY A 1000 29.12 -8.33 72.17
C GLY A 1000 29.23 -8.25 73.70
N SER A 1001 28.45 -9.03 74.45
CA SER A 1001 28.50 -9.08 75.92
C SER A 1001 29.74 -9.80 76.48
N THR A 1002 30.51 -10.51 75.66
CA THR A 1002 31.71 -11.25 76.09
C THR A 1002 33.01 -10.46 75.94
N VAL A 1003 32.97 -9.32 75.26
CA VAL A 1003 34.12 -8.43 75.08
C VAL A 1003 34.20 -7.45 76.25
N ASN A 1004 35.29 -7.51 77.01
CA ASN A 1004 35.47 -6.69 78.20
C ASN A 1004 36.94 -6.29 78.39
N ALA A 1005 37.19 -5.16 79.06
CA ALA A 1005 38.51 -4.64 79.39
C ALA A 1005 38.63 -4.41 80.90
N THR A 1006 39.75 -4.83 81.51
CA THR A 1006 39.99 -4.76 82.97
C THR A 1006 41.43 -4.34 83.27
N VAL A 1007 41.69 -3.90 84.51
CA VAL A 1007 43.02 -3.54 85.02
C VAL A 1007 43.24 -4.12 86.42
N ASP A 1008 44.47 -4.50 86.74
CA ASP A 1008 44.84 -5.09 88.04
C ASP A 1008 44.81 -4.09 89.20
N GLN A 1009 45.23 -2.85 88.97
CA GLN A 1009 45.21 -1.77 89.95
C GLN A 1009 44.54 -0.53 89.37
N GLY A 1010 43.36 -0.20 89.89
CA GLY A 1010 42.58 0.95 89.42
C GLY A 1010 43.04 2.30 89.97
N ILE A 1011 43.78 2.35 91.08
CA ILE A 1011 44.34 3.57 91.68
C ILE A 1011 45.79 3.32 92.08
N VAL A 1012 46.73 4.09 91.54
CA VAL A 1012 48.18 3.91 91.77
C VAL A 1012 48.89 5.23 92.06
N SER A 1013 50.18 5.22 92.40
CA SER A 1013 50.98 6.46 92.49
C SER A 1013 51.67 6.76 91.15
N PRO A 1014 52.06 8.02 90.87
CA PRO A 1014 52.61 8.38 89.56
C PRO A 1014 53.81 7.52 89.17
N GLY A 1015 53.82 7.00 87.94
CA GLY A 1015 54.91 6.18 87.41
C GLY A 1015 54.77 4.68 87.70
N THR A 1016 53.65 4.24 88.28
CA THR A 1016 53.36 2.82 88.48
C THR A 1016 52.98 2.14 87.16
N THR A 1017 53.51 0.94 86.93
CA THR A 1017 53.11 0.06 85.83
C THR A 1017 51.95 -0.83 86.27
N VAL A 1018 50.86 -0.80 85.52
CA VAL A 1018 49.65 -1.61 85.72
C VAL A 1018 49.47 -2.61 84.59
N GLN A 1019 48.75 -3.70 84.83
CA GLN A 1019 48.46 -4.77 83.88
C GLN A 1019 47.01 -4.66 83.38
N LEU A 1020 46.84 -4.36 82.09
CA LEU A 1020 45.54 -4.40 81.41
C LEU A 1020 45.23 -5.84 80.98
N SER A 1021 43.95 -6.18 80.86
CA SER A 1021 43.48 -7.49 80.39
C SER A 1021 42.17 -7.36 79.60
N ALA A 1022 42.14 -7.91 78.38
CA ALA A 1022 40.95 -8.03 77.55
C ALA A 1022 40.37 -9.45 77.58
N TRP A 1023 39.06 -9.53 77.33
CA TRP A 1023 38.31 -10.77 77.16
C TRP A 1023 37.54 -10.77 75.83
N PRO A 1024 37.22 -11.94 75.24
CA PRO A 1024 37.54 -13.32 75.68
C PRO A 1024 39.04 -13.62 75.59
N SER A 1025 39.49 -14.80 76.02
CA SER A 1025 40.92 -15.12 76.17
C SER A 1025 41.60 -15.72 74.94
N ASP A 1026 40.81 -16.33 74.06
CA ASP A 1026 41.29 -17.23 73.01
C ASP A 1026 40.49 -16.97 71.72
N GLY A 1027 41.08 -17.27 70.55
CA GLY A 1027 40.37 -17.32 69.26
C GLY A 1027 40.02 -15.96 68.64
N VAL A 1028 40.55 -14.86 69.18
CA VAL A 1028 40.30 -13.49 68.70
C VAL A 1028 41.60 -12.67 68.67
N ASN A 1029 41.64 -11.66 67.83
CA ASN A 1029 42.69 -10.66 67.72
C ASN A 1029 42.30 -9.41 68.51
N TYR A 1030 43.27 -8.78 69.19
CA TYR A 1030 43.06 -7.57 69.98
C TYR A 1030 43.75 -6.36 69.34
N GLY A 1031 43.21 -5.18 69.61
CA GLY A 1031 43.83 -3.90 69.28
C GLY A 1031 43.53 -2.86 70.36
N TRP A 1032 44.53 -2.53 71.19
CA TRP A 1032 44.41 -1.55 72.26
C TRP A 1032 44.79 -0.14 71.81
N SER A 1033 44.07 0.84 72.33
CA SER A 1033 44.30 2.27 72.16
C SER A 1033 44.26 3.00 73.51
N PRO A 1034 45.18 3.94 73.80
CA PRO A 1034 46.27 4.41 72.94
C PRO A 1034 47.41 3.39 72.83
N ALA A 1035 47.74 2.97 71.61
CA ALA A 1035 48.70 1.89 71.38
C ALA A 1035 50.11 2.18 71.92
N GLY A 1036 50.53 3.45 71.92
CA GLY A 1036 51.85 3.86 72.42
C GLY A 1036 51.96 3.94 73.95
N SER A 1037 50.86 3.78 74.68
CA SER A 1037 50.82 3.83 76.14
C SER A 1037 50.75 2.45 76.79
N VAL A 1038 50.68 1.40 75.98
CA VAL A 1038 50.70 -0.01 76.38
C VAL A 1038 51.96 -0.69 75.84
N SER A 1039 52.39 -1.75 76.49
CA SER A 1039 53.62 -2.47 76.12
C SER A 1039 53.51 -3.21 74.79
N ASP A 1040 52.31 -3.71 74.47
CA ASP A 1040 51.99 -4.37 73.20
C ASP A 1040 50.51 -4.18 72.86
N PRO A 1041 50.16 -3.36 71.85
CA PRO A 1041 48.78 -3.03 71.56
C PRO A 1041 47.96 -4.20 70.99
N ILE A 1042 48.59 -5.27 70.50
CA ILE A 1042 47.85 -6.45 69.99
C ILE A 1042 47.79 -7.60 71.01
N SER A 1043 48.44 -7.42 72.16
CA SER A 1043 48.39 -8.37 73.25
C SER A 1043 47.06 -8.30 73.97
N ARG A 1044 46.57 -9.46 74.42
CA ARG A 1044 45.42 -9.55 75.31
C ARG A 1044 45.69 -8.89 76.66
N THR A 1045 46.91 -9.01 77.17
CA THR A 1045 47.30 -8.55 78.51
C THR A 1045 48.55 -7.68 78.43
N PRO A 1046 48.47 -6.45 77.91
CA PRO A 1046 49.61 -5.55 77.92
C PRO A 1046 49.73 -4.81 79.25
N THR A 1047 50.95 -4.39 79.57
CA THR A 1047 51.19 -3.49 80.71
C THR A 1047 51.17 -2.05 80.24
N ALA A 1048 50.81 -1.12 81.11
CA ALA A 1048 50.85 0.32 80.85
C ALA A 1048 51.48 1.04 82.04
N THR A 1049 52.44 1.93 81.80
CA THR A 1049 53.00 2.79 82.86
C THR A 1049 52.26 4.11 82.85
N VAL A 1050 51.51 4.39 83.91
CA VAL A 1050 50.61 5.54 83.99
C VAL A 1050 51.17 6.61 84.92
N ASN A 1051 51.42 7.79 84.36
CA ASN A 1051 51.86 8.97 85.12
C ASN A 1051 50.69 9.89 85.51
N SER A 1052 49.54 9.73 84.85
CA SER A 1052 48.29 10.44 85.08
C SER A 1052 47.10 9.55 84.72
N THR A 1053 45.90 9.86 85.22
CA THR A 1053 44.69 9.08 84.97
C THR A 1053 44.45 8.88 83.46
N THR A 1054 44.30 7.64 82.99
CA THR A 1054 44.21 7.28 81.55
C THR A 1054 43.16 6.19 81.28
N THR A 1055 42.40 6.30 80.18
CA THR A 1055 41.42 5.29 79.69
C THR A 1055 41.97 4.55 78.47
N PHE A 1056 41.85 3.22 78.45
CA PHE A 1056 42.27 2.32 77.38
C PHE A 1056 41.08 1.59 76.76
N THR A 1057 40.99 1.57 75.42
CA THR A 1057 39.96 0.86 74.64
C THR A 1057 40.58 -0.31 73.88
N VAL A 1058 39.93 -1.47 73.87
CA VAL A 1058 40.31 -2.66 73.09
C VAL A 1058 39.26 -2.97 72.03
N THR A 1059 39.71 -3.16 70.79
CA THR A 1059 38.94 -3.75 69.70
C THR A 1059 39.26 -5.24 69.61
N VAL A 1060 38.25 -6.10 69.51
CA VAL A 1060 38.36 -7.56 69.47
C VAL A 1060 37.69 -8.11 68.21
N SER A 1061 38.38 -8.95 67.44
CA SER A 1061 37.86 -9.55 66.21
C SER A 1061 38.24 -11.02 66.04
N ASP A 1062 37.32 -11.86 65.58
CA ASP A 1062 37.57 -13.27 65.23
C ASP A 1062 37.85 -13.49 63.72
N GLY A 1063 37.90 -12.41 62.92
CA GLY A 1063 38.07 -12.46 61.47
C GLY A 1063 36.76 -12.45 60.66
N ILE A 1064 35.61 -12.71 61.28
CA ILE A 1064 34.26 -12.61 60.67
C ILE A 1064 33.51 -11.42 61.28
N CYS A 1065 33.70 -11.15 62.57
CA CYS A 1065 33.06 -10.09 63.35
C CYS A 1065 34.08 -9.23 64.13
N THR A 1066 33.70 -7.99 64.49
CA THR A 1066 34.50 -7.08 65.33
C THR A 1066 33.64 -6.37 66.40
N ARG A 1067 34.14 -6.22 67.64
CA ARG A 1067 33.48 -5.61 68.82
C ARG A 1067 34.49 -4.83 69.70
N GLU A 1068 34.05 -3.91 70.58
CA GLU A 1068 34.95 -3.04 71.39
C GLU A 1068 34.57 -2.95 72.89
N ALA A 1069 35.55 -2.72 73.78
CA ALA A 1069 35.39 -2.44 75.23
C ALA A 1069 36.46 -1.49 75.80
N SER A 1070 36.29 -0.88 76.99
CA SER A 1070 37.27 0.06 77.57
C SER A 1070 37.40 0.03 79.12
N VAL A 1071 38.54 0.50 79.67
CA VAL A 1071 38.88 0.55 81.12
C VAL A 1071 39.72 1.79 81.50
N THR A 1072 39.60 2.33 82.73
CA THR A 1072 40.31 3.54 83.20
C THR A 1072 41.13 3.31 84.48
N VAL A 1073 42.32 3.95 84.60
CA VAL A 1073 43.25 3.85 85.75
C VAL A 1073 43.51 5.25 86.35
N GLU A 1074 43.38 5.44 87.67
CA GLU A 1074 43.56 6.72 88.41
C GLU A 1074 44.90 6.82 89.20
N VAL A 1075 45.39 8.04 89.53
CA VAL A 1075 46.70 8.26 90.21
C VAL A 1075 46.64 9.22 91.45
N ARG A 1076 47.21 8.90 92.66
CA ARG A 1076 47.18 9.71 93.95
C ARG A 1076 48.43 9.60 94.94
N GLU A 1077 48.64 10.54 95.90
CA GLU A 1077 49.70 10.59 97.00
C GLU A 1077 49.12 10.64 98.46
N LEU A 1078 49.85 10.23 99.55
CA LEU A 1078 49.40 10.10 100.98
C LEU A 1078 50.31 10.85 102.02
N LEU A 1079 49.77 11.48 103.10
CA LEU A 1079 50.49 12.31 104.10
C LEU A 1079 50.39 11.79 105.58
N CYS A 1080 51.26 12.26 106.51
CA CYS A 1080 51.36 11.83 107.93
C CYS A 1080 51.03 12.96 108.94
N GLU A 1081 49.82 13.51 108.88
CA GLU A 1081 49.30 14.51 109.83
C GLU A 1081 47.76 14.50 109.85
N ASP A 1082 47.13 15.38 110.63
CA ASP A 1082 45.67 15.61 110.56
C ASP A 1082 45.32 16.23 109.19
N PRO A 1083 44.27 15.77 108.48
CA PRO A 1083 43.18 14.91 108.96
C PRO A 1083 43.39 13.39 108.77
N ASP A 1084 44.52 12.94 108.24
CA ASP A 1084 44.75 11.54 107.86
C ASP A 1084 45.03 10.62 109.07
N ILE A 1085 45.36 11.17 110.24
CA ILE A 1085 45.44 10.47 111.54
C ILE A 1085 44.55 11.17 112.59
N PHE A 1086 43.47 10.52 113.05
CA PHE A 1086 42.53 11.12 114.02
C PHE A 1086 41.88 10.11 115.00
N VAL A 1087 41.39 10.62 116.13
CA VAL A 1087 40.60 9.86 117.14
C VAL A 1087 39.22 10.53 117.30
N PRO A 1088 38.10 9.79 117.23
CA PRO A 1088 36.77 10.35 117.47
C PRO A 1088 36.63 10.95 118.88
N ASN A 1089 35.90 12.05 119.01
CA ASN A 1089 35.71 12.74 120.30
C ASN A 1089 34.49 12.24 121.10
N THR A 1090 33.68 11.33 120.55
CA THR A 1090 32.52 10.74 121.23
C THR A 1090 32.26 9.35 120.68
N PHE A 1091 31.88 8.40 121.55
CA PHE A 1091 31.42 7.08 121.14
C PHE A 1091 30.33 6.54 122.06
N THR A 1092 29.52 5.61 121.52
CA THR A 1092 28.27 5.13 122.11
C THR A 1092 28.31 3.60 122.22
N PRO A 1093 28.85 3.05 123.31
CA PRO A 1093 28.94 1.60 123.51
C PRO A 1093 27.57 1.01 123.92
N ASN A 1094 26.68 0.86 122.94
CA ASN A 1094 25.29 0.41 123.11
C ASN A 1094 25.00 -0.96 122.45
N GLY A 1095 25.95 -1.52 121.72
CA GLY A 1095 25.87 -2.83 121.07
C GLY A 1095 25.13 -2.85 119.73
N ASP A 1096 24.93 -1.71 119.08
CA ASP A 1096 24.26 -1.62 117.77
C ASP A 1096 25.19 -1.85 116.56
N GLY A 1097 26.48 -2.05 116.82
CA GLY A 1097 27.53 -2.26 115.82
C GLY A 1097 28.15 -0.97 115.28
N ASN A 1098 27.63 0.21 115.66
CA ASN A 1098 28.08 1.51 115.17
C ASN A 1098 28.73 2.32 116.31
N ASN A 1099 30.04 2.55 116.19
CA ASN A 1099 30.81 3.37 117.14
C ASN A 1099 30.74 2.86 118.59
N ASP A 1100 30.65 1.54 118.77
CA ASP A 1100 30.70 0.88 120.08
C ASP A 1100 32.10 0.89 120.70
N VAL A 1101 33.12 1.07 119.87
CA VAL A 1101 34.53 1.00 120.26
C VAL A 1101 35.26 2.22 119.73
N LEU A 1102 35.90 2.96 120.64
CA LEU A 1102 36.77 4.08 120.31
C LEU A 1102 38.09 3.60 119.72
N LEU A 1103 38.38 3.96 118.47
CA LEU A 1103 39.56 3.52 117.72
C LEU A 1103 40.34 4.72 117.18
N VAL A 1104 41.66 4.58 117.10
CA VAL A 1104 42.54 5.49 116.35
C VAL A 1104 42.41 5.18 114.86
N ARG A 1105 42.14 6.19 114.03
CA ARG A 1105 41.99 6.04 112.57
C ARG A 1105 43.18 6.67 111.86
N GLY A 1106 43.74 5.95 110.88
CA GLY A 1106 44.78 6.45 109.96
C GLY A 1106 45.43 5.31 109.19
N ARG A 1107 45.66 5.47 107.88
CA ARG A 1107 46.16 4.38 107.00
C ARG A 1107 47.68 4.27 106.97
N SER A 1108 48.38 5.34 107.31
CA SER A 1108 49.84 5.45 107.20
C SER A 1108 50.56 5.07 108.50
N ILE A 1109 49.85 4.61 109.54
CA ILE A 1109 50.38 4.34 110.88
C ILE A 1109 51.15 3.02 110.89
N SER A 1110 52.43 3.06 111.27
CA SER A 1110 53.27 1.87 111.47
C SER A 1110 53.31 1.45 112.94
N GLU A 1111 53.42 2.41 113.86
CA GLU A 1111 53.43 2.18 115.31
C GLU A 1111 52.54 3.22 116.02
N LEU A 1112 51.86 2.83 117.09
CA LEU A 1112 51.12 3.76 117.94
C LEU A 1112 51.21 3.42 119.42
N GLU A 1113 50.88 4.41 120.23
CA GLU A 1113 50.59 4.30 121.65
C GLU A 1113 49.35 5.15 121.95
N PHE A 1114 48.26 4.52 122.41
CA PHE A 1114 47.00 5.16 122.70
C PHE A 1114 46.53 4.83 124.11
N MET A 1115 46.26 5.85 124.91
CA MET A 1115 45.86 5.70 126.32
C MET A 1115 44.65 6.58 126.64
N VAL A 1116 43.77 6.11 127.51
CA VAL A 1116 42.58 6.84 127.98
C VAL A 1116 42.53 6.84 129.51
N PHE A 1117 42.16 7.98 130.09
CA PHE A 1117 42.16 8.25 131.52
C PHE A 1117 40.81 8.81 131.99
N ASP A 1118 40.40 8.46 133.20
CA ASP A 1118 39.23 9.04 133.86
C ASP A 1118 39.51 10.46 134.42
N ARG A 1119 38.47 11.10 134.97
CA ARG A 1119 38.57 12.46 135.53
C ARG A 1119 39.51 12.59 136.74
N TRP A 1120 39.91 11.46 137.35
CA TRP A 1120 40.80 11.41 138.49
C TRP A 1120 42.24 11.07 138.08
N GLY A 1121 42.49 10.85 136.79
CA GLY A 1121 43.80 10.48 136.24
C GLY A 1121 44.08 8.98 136.30
N GLU A 1122 43.09 8.15 136.64
CA GLU A 1122 43.21 6.70 136.56
C GLU A 1122 43.14 6.25 135.11
N LYS A 1123 44.12 5.46 134.67
CA LYS A 1123 44.16 4.92 133.30
C LYS A 1123 43.11 3.84 133.17
N VAL A 1124 42.12 4.08 132.31
CA VAL A 1124 41.01 3.15 132.08
C VAL A 1124 41.22 2.28 130.84
N PHE A 1125 42.09 2.69 129.91
CA PHE A 1125 42.42 1.92 128.72
C PHE A 1125 43.81 2.26 128.17
N GLU A 1126 44.48 1.27 127.58
CA GLU A 1126 45.68 1.48 126.77
C GLU A 1126 45.81 0.44 125.64
N THR A 1127 46.43 0.85 124.54
CA THR A 1127 46.77 -0.03 123.41
C THR A 1127 47.97 0.51 122.64
N TYR A 1128 48.72 -0.40 122.03
CA TYR A 1128 49.77 -0.11 121.04
C TYR A 1128 49.40 -0.66 119.66
N ASP A 1129 48.19 -1.20 119.54
CA ASP A 1129 47.65 -1.87 118.37
C ASP A 1129 46.43 -1.08 117.90
N GLN A 1130 46.44 -0.67 116.63
CA GLN A 1130 45.45 0.22 116.06
C GLN A 1130 44.07 -0.44 115.97
N SER A 1131 44.06 -1.77 115.84
CA SER A 1131 42.83 -2.55 115.72
C SER A 1131 42.10 -2.70 117.06
N ARG A 1132 42.79 -2.43 118.18
CA ARG A 1132 42.24 -2.55 119.52
C ARG A 1132 41.81 -1.18 120.01
N GLY A 1133 40.54 -1.07 120.37
CA GLY A 1133 39.96 0.18 120.85
C GLY A 1133 39.25 0.00 122.18
N TRP A 1134 38.80 1.12 122.74
CA TRP A 1134 38.13 1.13 124.03
C TRP A 1134 36.62 0.98 123.86
N ASP A 1135 36.03 -0.04 124.47
CA ASP A 1135 34.59 -0.35 124.44
C ASP A 1135 33.77 0.39 125.53
N GLY A 1136 34.42 1.32 126.25
CA GLY A 1136 33.79 2.07 127.33
C GLY A 1136 33.58 1.24 128.61
N THR A 1137 34.26 0.12 128.79
CA THR A 1137 34.27 -0.62 130.05
C THR A 1137 35.58 -0.40 130.81
N PHE A 1138 35.53 -0.50 132.14
CA PHE A 1138 36.69 -0.56 133.01
C PHE A 1138 36.53 -1.74 133.98
N GLN A 1139 37.51 -2.64 133.98
CA GLN A 1139 37.47 -3.90 134.75
C GLN A 1139 36.21 -4.76 134.45
N GLY A 1140 35.74 -4.71 133.21
CA GLY A 1140 34.55 -5.44 132.75
C GLY A 1140 33.22 -4.78 133.14
N ILE A 1141 33.24 -3.64 133.83
CA ILE A 1141 32.04 -2.89 134.19
C ILE A 1141 31.90 -1.69 133.23
N PRO A 1142 30.72 -1.44 132.66
CA PRO A 1142 30.49 -0.26 131.84
C PRO A 1142 30.72 1.04 132.63
N VAL A 1143 31.53 1.97 132.10
CA VAL A 1143 31.76 3.27 132.77
C VAL A 1143 30.55 4.17 132.61
N ASP A 1144 30.30 5.02 133.61
CA ASP A 1144 29.24 6.02 133.56
C ASP A 1144 29.47 7.02 132.42
N PRO A 1145 28.39 7.58 131.83
CA PRO A 1145 28.49 8.67 130.86
C PRO A 1145 29.29 9.85 131.44
N ALA A 1146 30.48 10.05 130.91
CA ALA A 1146 31.43 11.06 131.36
C ALA A 1146 32.44 11.39 130.24
N VAL A 1147 33.21 12.45 130.46
CA VAL A 1147 34.33 12.83 129.59
C VAL A 1147 35.62 12.24 130.13
N PHE A 1148 36.34 11.55 129.26
CA PHE A 1148 37.64 10.95 129.48
C PHE A 1148 38.70 11.69 128.66
N VAL A 1149 39.95 11.61 129.09
CA VAL A 1149 41.08 12.27 128.41
C VAL A 1149 41.93 11.19 127.75
N TYR A 1150 42.33 11.40 126.49
CA TYR A 1150 43.21 10.49 125.77
C TYR A 1150 44.52 11.13 125.35
N HIS A 1151 45.58 10.32 125.29
CA HIS A 1151 46.86 10.64 124.67
C HIS A 1151 47.12 9.67 123.51
N LEU A 1152 47.61 10.20 122.38
CA LEU A 1152 47.97 9.43 121.19
C LEU A 1152 49.35 9.84 120.67
N THR A 1153 50.24 8.87 120.51
CA THR A 1153 51.52 8.99 119.82
C THR A 1153 51.54 8.03 118.63
N VAL A 1154 52.00 8.47 117.46
CA VAL A 1154 51.98 7.71 116.21
C VAL A 1154 53.27 7.92 115.41
N TYR A 1155 53.77 6.84 114.81
CA TYR A 1155 54.80 6.88 113.75
C TYR A 1155 54.20 6.35 112.45
N CYS A 1156 54.55 6.96 111.32
CA CYS A 1156 54.07 6.55 109.99
C CYS A 1156 55.04 5.62 109.26
N VAL A 1157 54.55 4.94 108.22
CA VAL A 1157 55.32 4.02 107.35
C VAL A 1157 56.50 4.68 106.66
N ASP A 1158 56.50 6.01 106.49
CA ASP A 1158 57.61 6.80 105.94
C ASP A 1158 58.58 7.33 107.02
N GLY A 1159 58.33 7.03 108.30
CA GLY A 1159 59.15 7.40 109.45
C GLY A 1159 58.79 8.71 110.13
N GLN A 1160 57.76 9.43 109.67
CA GLN A 1160 57.29 10.67 110.30
C GLN A 1160 56.57 10.40 111.64
N HIS A 1161 56.54 11.39 112.55
CA HIS A 1161 56.03 11.25 113.92
C HIS A 1161 54.94 12.28 114.23
N PHE A 1162 53.84 11.83 114.85
CA PHE A 1162 52.66 12.62 115.18
C PHE A 1162 52.18 12.35 116.62
N PHE A 1163 51.97 13.41 117.42
CA PHE A 1163 51.49 13.31 118.81
C PHE A 1163 50.30 14.25 119.05
N THR A 1164 49.25 13.77 119.73
CA THR A 1164 48.09 14.56 120.11
C THR A 1164 47.46 14.12 121.44
N LYS A 1165 46.71 15.03 122.07
CA LYS A 1165 45.89 14.76 123.27
C LYS A 1165 44.52 15.40 123.10
N GLY A 1166 43.48 14.72 123.58
CA GLY A 1166 42.12 15.20 123.44
C GLY A 1166 41.18 14.65 124.50
N ASN A 1167 39.91 15.03 124.39
CA ASN A 1167 38.86 14.53 125.25
C ASN A 1167 37.94 13.64 124.42
N VAL A 1168 37.48 12.54 125.01
CA VAL A 1168 36.45 11.68 124.44
C VAL A 1168 35.28 11.58 125.41
N THR A 1169 34.07 11.75 124.90
CA THR A 1169 32.85 11.60 125.67
C THR A 1169 32.28 10.20 125.49
N VAL A 1170 31.98 9.51 126.58
CA VAL A 1170 31.19 8.28 126.55
C VAL A 1170 29.73 8.67 126.72
N VAL A 1171 28.89 8.27 125.76
CA VAL A 1171 27.44 8.49 125.81
C VAL A 1171 26.77 7.11 125.88
N ARG A 1172 25.94 6.88 126.90
CA ARG A 1172 25.13 5.67 127.06
C ARG A 1172 23.67 6.01 127.26
#